data_AF-A0A497AJD9-F1
#
_entry.id   AF-A0A497AJD9-F1
#
_cell.length_a   1.000
_cell.length_b   1.000
_cell.length_c   1.000
_cell.angle_alpha   90.00
_cell.angle_beta   90.00
_cell.angle_gamma   90.00
#
_symmetry.space_group_name_H-M   'P 1'
#
loop_
_entity.id
_entity.type
_entity.pdbx_description
1 polymer ?
#
loop_
_entity_poly.entity_id
_entity_poly.type
_entity_poly.pdbx_seq_one_letter_code
_entity_poly.pdbx_strand_id
1 'polypeptide(L)'
;VLNGGGAGRVIVANTDGTNVTIENLEVTGGTGGIQIGDDQARNIHATIRTCFIHDNDSTSAYPDNGGGIYAYINGGYTVRIEDCRISGNTGGIGGGIYAYAHSNAIIRIERSRITGNTDSSSCASGCCSGGVEVAGPSGVPTLIFSGNVITGNTNHAASNGERGPVVNLSCDNCTVEDNIIAQNTGGGMYIRCLQGCPSLVVTGNRIWGNQGYHYLGLRAAGLAVQSEGGGLVSGNVITGNAITCYYCDDLAAGLHLKGSLTVRKNVITGNTLSTSRGWSDDDAATGVYARGNIVFENNLVADNQAASGLPFPTEAVMLATSNNTSCDASDAYTYRFAHNTVARNVNAPGVRVPAPPNSNCPATAYITNTIVYSHAVGVEAASNSAAYVYNSILSNTTNFNGNVTVGAGVLYTNPLFLSDGYHIAADSPAKDAGIGTSFDYDDIDGQPRLMGPATDIGVDEVVYTATISLSKVRQGSGTAQAGRPITYILTVSSAPTSTWQADVRVVDRITSAYPLAGLSGIGGNANVSCQAGSSSITCTYLNVPTDTAYYATVVVTPAVPIAQSTQGFASADNLNIAIPDNGCPNYTTHTIAVNASGTIQDVDVFIKNITHDYDGDLDIYVKGPDGTEVELSTDNDGGQNYINTIFDDEAATSITAGSAPFTGRYKPEGSLSAFDGKEAQGNWTLRICDGASGDTGTLNGWGLTLTLQSEITQTVSWVITD
;
A
#
# COMPACT_ATOMS: atom_id res chain seq x y z
N VAL A 1 -10.47 -19.81 -28.02
CA VAL A 1 -11.77 -19.27 -28.47
C VAL A 1 -12.80 -20.40 -28.51
N LEU A 2 -13.94 -20.20 -27.87
CA LEU A 2 -15.12 -21.05 -27.92
C LEU A 2 -16.26 -20.23 -28.54
N ASN A 3 -16.73 -20.64 -29.71
CA ASN A 3 -17.85 -19.99 -30.40
C ASN A 3 -19.08 -20.89 -30.30
N GLY A 4 -20.18 -20.38 -29.75
CA GLY A 4 -21.43 -21.13 -29.60
C GLY A 4 -22.24 -21.31 -30.90
N GLY A 5 -21.99 -20.51 -31.94
CA GLY A 5 -22.71 -20.63 -33.22
C GLY A 5 -24.23 -20.46 -33.10
N GLY A 6 -24.68 -19.64 -32.16
CA GLY A 6 -26.08 -19.42 -31.80
C GLY A 6 -26.62 -20.40 -30.73
N ALA A 7 -25.78 -21.30 -30.19
CA ALA A 7 -26.17 -22.27 -29.17
C ALA A 7 -25.06 -22.51 -28.12
N GLY A 8 -25.43 -22.71 -26.86
CA GLY A 8 -24.52 -23.18 -25.82
C GLY A 8 -23.73 -22.07 -25.12
N ARG A 9 -23.09 -22.46 -24.01
CA ARG A 9 -22.30 -21.61 -23.10
C ARG A 9 -21.27 -22.46 -22.36
N VAL A 10 -20.29 -21.82 -21.72
CA VAL A 10 -19.37 -22.52 -20.82
C VAL A 10 -20.04 -22.70 -19.46
N ILE A 11 -20.03 -23.92 -18.93
CA ILE A 11 -20.65 -24.24 -17.64
C ILE A 11 -19.59 -24.78 -16.69
N VAL A 12 -19.47 -24.12 -15.53
CA VAL A 12 -18.75 -24.62 -14.37
C VAL A 12 -19.79 -25.18 -13.40
N ALA A 13 -20.08 -26.47 -13.54
CA ALA A 13 -21.05 -27.18 -12.70
C ALA A 13 -20.36 -28.00 -11.61
N ASN A 14 -20.98 -27.99 -10.42
CA ASN A 14 -20.78 -28.89 -9.28
C ASN A 14 -19.35 -29.42 -9.06
N THR A 15 -18.64 -28.73 -8.18
CA THR A 15 -17.34 -29.17 -7.68
C THR A 15 -17.41 -29.21 -6.15
N ASP A 16 -17.65 -30.35 -5.52
CA ASP A 16 -17.57 -30.45 -4.06
C ASP A 16 -16.18 -30.03 -3.57
N GLY A 17 -16.02 -28.74 -3.21
CA GLY A 17 -14.78 -28.15 -2.70
C GLY A 17 -13.63 -28.00 -3.71
N THR A 18 -13.87 -28.08 -5.02
CA THR A 18 -12.77 -27.89 -6.01
C THR A 18 -12.61 -26.43 -6.40
N ASN A 19 -11.35 -25.99 -6.48
CA ASN A 19 -10.99 -24.69 -7.05
C ASN A 19 -10.91 -24.80 -8.58
N VAL A 20 -11.74 -24.04 -9.28
CA VAL A 20 -11.73 -23.93 -10.74
C VAL A 20 -11.08 -22.62 -11.12
N THR A 21 -10.08 -22.67 -12.01
CA THR A 21 -9.50 -21.48 -12.64
C THR A 21 -9.72 -21.53 -14.14
N ILE A 22 -10.33 -20.47 -14.68
CA ILE A 22 -10.48 -20.23 -16.12
C ILE A 22 -9.60 -19.03 -16.46
N GLU A 23 -8.67 -19.23 -17.39
CA GLU A 23 -7.71 -18.21 -17.79
C GLU A 23 -7.55 -18.18 -19.32
N ASN A 24 -7.35 -16.99 -19.89
CA ASN A 24 -7.07 -16.81 -21.32
C ASN A 24 -8.15 -17.38 -22.25
N LEU A 25 -9.38 -17.46 -21.73
CA LEU A 25 -10.52 -18.00 -22.46
C LEU A 25 -11.28 -16.89 -23.18
N GLU A 26 -11.57 -17.12 -24.45
CA GLU A 26 -12.49 -16.31 -25.25
C GLU A 26 -13.78 -17.09 -25.50
N VAL A 27 -14.94 -16.48 -25.23
CA VAL A 27 -16.28 -17.08 -25.40
C VAL A 27 -17.19 -16.12 -26.17
N THR A 28 -17.80 -16.59 -27.26
CA THR A 28 -18.61 -15.72 -28.13
C THR A 28 -19.74 -16.43 -28.88
N GLY A 29 -20.73 -15.65 -29.33
CA GLY A 29 -21.75 -16.09 -30.28
C GLY A 29 -22.67 -17.19 -29.77
N GLY A 30 -22.68 -17.47 -28.46
CA GLY A 30 -23.49 -18.50 -27.83
C GLY A 30 -24.75 -17.96 -27.16
N THR A 31 -25.46 -18.86 -26.48
CA THR A 31 -26.66 -18.51 -25.69
C THR A 31 -26.31 -17.98 -24.29
N GLY A 32 -25.12 -17.41 -24.12
CA GLY A 32 -24.50 -16.95 -22.87
C GLY A 32 -23.00 -17.23 -22.84
N GLY A 33 -22.25 -16.46 -22.06
CA GLY A 33 -20.80 -16.64 -21.94
C GLY A 33 -20.42 -17.77 -20.96
N ILE A 34 -20.14 -17.40 -19.71
CA ILE A 34 -19.73 -18.34 -18.65
C ILE A 34 -20.78 -18.40 -17.55
N GLN A 35 -21.26 -19.60 -17.27
CA GLN A 35 -22.12 -19.91 -16.13
C GLN A 35 -21.33 -20.61 -15.03
N ILE A 36 -21.46 -20.10 -13.80
CA ILE A 36 -20.90 -20.68 -12.59
C ILE A 36 -22.04 -21.12 -11.68
N GLY A 37 -22.11 -22.42 -11.44
CA GLY A 37 -23.15 -23.01 -10.60
C GLY A 37 -24.56 -23.00 -11.21
N ASP A 38 -25.47 -23.54 -10.42
CA ASP A 38 -26.92 -23.55 -10.60
C ASP A 38 -27.59 -23.48 -9.20
N ASP A 39 -28.91 -23.61 -9.14
CA ASP A 39 -29.68 -23.55 -7.89
C ASP A 39 -29.36 -24.68 -6.89
N GLN A 40 -28.78 -25.78 -7.37
CA GLN A 40 -28.40 -26.96 -6.59
C GLN A 40 -26.90 -26.99 -6.25
N ALA A 41 -26.09 -26.16 -6.92
CA ALA A 41 -24.64 -26.17 -6.83
C ALA A 41 -24.15 -25.79 -5.43
N ARG A 42 -23.27 -26.64 -4.88
CA ARG A 42 -22.61 -26.40 -3.61
C ARG A 42 -21.07 -26.45 -3.68
N ASN A 43 -20.41 -25.80 -2.72
CA ASN A 43 -19.00 -25.44 -2.49
C ASN A 43 -18.08 -25.15 -3.71
N ILE A 44 -18.49 -24.28 -4.64
CA ILE A 44 -17.70 -23.82 -5.80
C ILE A 44 -16.77 -22.65 -5.45
N HIS A 45 -15.49 -22.80 -5.76
CA HIS A 45 -14.52 -21.71 -5.77
C HIS A 45 -14.05 -21.47 -7.19
N ALA A 46 -14.45 -20.36 -7.81
CA ALA A 46 -14.15 -20.07 -9.21
C ALA A 46 -13.32 -18.80 -9.34
N THR A 47 -12.22 -18.88 -10.09
CA THR A 47 -11.45 -17.72 -10.55
C THR A 47 -11.50 -17.66 -12.06
N ILE A 48 -12.11 -16.60 -12.59
CA ILE A 48 -12.11 -16.28 -14.01
C ILE A 48 -11.19 -15.09 -14.17
N ARG A 49 -10.11 -15.24 -14.93
CA ARG A 49 -9.19 -14.14 -15.14
C ARG A 49 -8.66 -14.05 -16.55
N THR A 50 -8.30 -12.84 -16.98
CA THR A 50 -7.69 -12.62 -18.31
C THR A 50 -8.55 -13.23 -19.43
N CYS A 51 -9.86 -12.94 -19.40
CA CYS A 51 -10.85 -13.54 -20.29
C CYS A 51 -11.44 -12.54 -21.27
N PHE A 52 -12.01 -13.03 -22.39
CA PHE A 52 -12.77 -12.20 -23.33
C PHE A 52 -14.13 -12.82 -23.65
N ILE A 53 -15.21 -12.22 -23.17
CA ILE A 53 -16.57 -12.76 -23.32
C ILE A 53 -17.40 -11.74 -24.09
N HIS A 54 -17.82 -12.08 -25.31
CA HIS A 54 -18.47 -11.10 -26.17
C HIS A 54 -19.51 -11.64 -27.13
N ASP A 55 -20.46 -10.79 -27.49
CA ASP A 55 -21.49 -11.07 -28.50
C ASP A 55 -22.30 -12.35 -28.21
N ASN A 56 -22.58 -12.64 -26.94
CA ASN A 56 -23.46 -13.72 -26.52
C ASN A 56 -24.87 -13.19 -26.22
N ASP A 57 -25.89 -14.02 -26.43
CA ASP A 57 -27.29 -13.64 -26.24
C ASP A 57 -28.02 -14.71 -25.41
N SER A 58 -28.36 -14.40 -24.15
CA SER A 58 -29.05 -15.34 -23.26
C SER A 58 -30.58 -15.20 -23.26
N THR A 59 -31.17 -14.39 -24.16
CA THR A 59 -32.60 -14.02 -24.07
C THR A 59 -33.58 -15.14 -24.43
N SER A 60 -33.08 -16.20 -25.05
CA SER A 60 -33.89 -17.34 -25.48
C SER A 60 -33.54 -18.66 -24.77
N ALA A 61 -32.75 -18.63 -23.69
CA ALA A 61 -32.18 -19.83 -23.07
C ALA A 61 -32.05 -19.74 -21.55
N TYR A 62 -32.57 -20.75 -20.84
CA TYR A 62 -32.51 -20.83 -19.38
C TYR A 62 -31.09 -21.15 -18.84
N PRO A 63 -30.62 -20.49 -17.77
CA PRO A 63 -31.24 -19.30 -17.16
C PRO A 63 -31.02 -18.08 -18.06
N ASP A 64 -32.08 -17.27 -18.21
CA ASP A 64 -32.11 -16.08 -19.07
C ASP A 64 -31.24 -14.92 -18.51
N ASN A 65 -30.29 -15.19 -17.60
CA ASN A 65 -29.51 -14.20 -16.88
C ASN A 65 -28.03 -14.28 -17.25
N GLY A 66 -27.32 -13.16 -17.14
CA GLY A 66 -25.86 -13.07 -17.33
C GLY A 66 -25.44 -13.32 -18.76
N GLY A 67 -25.69 -12.37 -19.66
CA GLY A 67 -25.31 -12.48 -21.07
C GLY A 67 -23.82 -12.79 -21.24
N GLY A 68 -22.97 -12.10 -20.46
CA GLY A 68 -21.55 -12.40 -20.33
C GLY A 68 -21.25 -13.48 -19.28
N ILE A 69 -21.28 -13.11 -18.00
CA ILE A 69 -21.04 -14.03 -16.88
C ILE A 69 -22.29 -14.15 -16.02
N TYR A 70 -22.72 -15.37 -15.77
CA TYR A 70 -23.77 -15.72 -14.81
C TYR A 70 -23.16 -16.52 -13.66
N ALA A 71 -23.37 -16.08 -12.42
CA ALA A 71 -22.96 -16.83 -11.24
C ALA A 71 -24.16 -16.99 -10.29
N TYR A 72 -24.52 -18.23 -9.97
CA TYR A 72 -25.55 -18.54 -8.98
C TYR A 72 -24.97 -19.44 -7.89
N ILE A 73 -25.09 -19.03 -6.62
CA ILE A 73 -24.25 -19.55 -5.53
C ILE A 73 -25.05 -19.79 -4.25
N ASN A 74 -25.02 -21.01 -3.71
CA ASN A 74 -25.79 -21.40 -2.52
C ASN A 74 -24.89 -21.86 -1.32
N GLY A 75 -24.37 -20.92 -0.48
CA GLY A 75 -23.68 -21.13 0.83
C GLY A 75 -22.32 -20.40 1.02
N GLY A 76 -21.27 -21.01 1.63
CA GLY A 76 -19.88 -20.47 1.78
C GLY A 76 -18.88 -20.70 0.61
N TYR A 77 -18.55 -19.65 -0.18
CA TYR A 77 -17.93 -19.75 -1.53
C TYR A 77 -17.08 -18.53 -1.88
N THR A 78 -16.29 -18.62 -2.95
CA THR A 78 -15.58 -17.46 -3.52
C THR A 78 -15.65 -17.46 -5.05
N VAL A 79 -16.14 -16.36 -5.64
CA VAL A 79 -16.05 -16.10 -7.08
C VAL A 79 -15.17 -14.87 -7.31
N ARG A 80 -14.16 -15.03 -8.17
CA ARG A 80 -13.25 -13.97 -8.59
C ARG A 80 -13.37 -13.78 -10.09
N ILE A 81 -13.64 -12.55 -10.52
CA ILE A 81 -13.65 -12.12 -11.91
C ILE A 81 -12.61 -11.00 -12.02
N GLU A 82 -11.48 -11.27 -12.65
CA GLU A 82 -10.32 -10.39 -12.62
C GLU A 82 -9.77 -10.15 -14.03
N ASP A 83 -9.45 -8.91 -14.39
CA ASP A 83 -8.73 -8.60 -15.65
C ASP A 83 -9.45 -9.12 -16.92
N CYS A 84 -10.79 -9.15 -16.91
CA CYS A 84 -11.61 -9.65 -18.01
C CYS A 84 -12.17 -8.53 -18.89
N ARG A 85 -12.37 -8.82 -20.18
CA ARG A 85 -13.15 -7.99 -21.11
C ARG A 85 -14.49 -8.65 -21.38
N ILE A 86 -15.59 -7.97 -21.09
CA ILE A 86 -16.95 -8.46 -21.25
C ILE A 86 -17.73 -7.46 -22.09
N SER A 87 -18.08 -7.78 -23.34
CA SER A 87 -18.64 -6.77 -24.24
C SER A 87 -19.68 -7.25 -25.24
N GLY A 88 -20.66 -6.41 -25.55
CA GLY A 88 -21.64 -6.71 -26.61
C GLY A 88 -22.59 -7.87 -26.26
N ASN A 89 -22.61 -8.32 -25.01
CA ASN A 89 -23.49 -9.41 -24.60
C ASN A 89 -24.90 -8.89 -24.31
N THR A 90 -25.89 -9.72 -24.58
CA THR A 90 -27.29 -9.47 -24.24
C THR A 90 -27.76 -10.50 -23.21
N GLY A 91 -28.27 -10.03 -22.09
CA GLY A 91 -28.86 -10.87 -21.04
C GLY A 91 -30.34 -10.56 -20.83
N GLY A 92 -31.12 -11.47 -20.27
CA GLY A 92 -32.42 -11.12 -19.67
C GLY A 92 -32.19 -10.19 -18.47
N ILE A 93 -31.41 -10.65 -17.48
CA ILE A 93 -30.94 -9.83 -16.35
C ILE A 93 -29.40 -9.84 -16.33
N GLY A 94 -28.74 -8.69 -16.21
CA GLY A 94 -27.27 -8.63 -16.16
C GLY A 94 -26.66 -8.86 -17.53
N GLY A 95 -26.65 -7.84 -18.39
CA GLY A 95 -26.09 -7.95 -19.74
C GLY A 95 -24.61 -8.38 -19.71
N GLY A 96 -23.81 -7.74 -18.87
CA GLY A 96 -22.40 -8.08 -18.64
C GLY A 96 -22.23 -9.19 -17.60
N ILE A 97 -22.46 -8.88 -16.33
CA ILE A 97 -22.30 -9.81 -15.20
C ILE A 97 -23.59 -9.83 -14.39
N TYR A 98 -24.07 -11.04 -14.09
CA TYR A 98 -25.07 -11.29 -13.07
C TYR A 98 -24.50 -12.25 -12.03
N ALA A 99 -24.45 -11.85 -10.77
CA ALA A 99 -24.03 -12.70 -9.68
C ALA A 99 -25.08 -12.70 -8.55
N TYR A 100 -25.61 -13.88 -8.24
CA TYR A 100 -26.57 -14.08 -7.18
C TYR A 100 -26.01 -15.03 -6.13
N ALA A 101 -25.94 -14.59 -4.88
CA ALA A 101 -25.36 -15.40 -3.81
C ALA A 101 -26.15 -15.40 -2.49
N HIS A 102 -26.16 -16.57 -1.85
CA HIS A 102 -26.71 -16.80 -0.52
C HIS A 102 -25.63 -16.66 0.59
N SER A 103 -25.99 -17.00 1.84
CA SER A 103 -25.18 -16.81 3.06
C SER A 103 -23.77 -17.40 2.99
N ASN A 104 -22.76 -16.63 3.40
CA ASN A 104 -21.31 -16.90 3.43
C ASN A 104 -20.51 -16.78 2.10
N ALA A 105 -21.04 -16.19 1.04
CA ALA A 105 -20.31 -15.98 -0.22
C ALA A 105 -19.39 -14.73 -0.23
N ILE A 106 -18.25 -14.84 -0.92
CA ILE A 106 -17.35 -13.75 -1.29
C ILE A 106 -17.36 -13.57 -2.80
N ILE A 107 -17.69 -12.37 -3.27
CA ILE A 107 -17.61 -12.00 -4.69
C ILE A 107 -16.56 -10.92 -4.88
N ARG A 108 -15.68 -11.12 -5.84
CA ARG A 108 -14.64 -10.17 -6.26
C ARG A 108 -14.79 -9.92 -7.75
N ILE A 109 -14.97 -8.65 -8.12
CA ILE A 109 -14.96 -8.20 -9.51
C ILE A 109 -13.92 -7.08 -9.56
N GLU A 110 -12.78 -7.36 -10.18
CA GLU A 110 -11.62 -6.48 -10.12
C GLU A 110 -11.04 -6.24 -11.52
N ARG A 111 -10.59 -5.01 -11.79
CA ARG A 111 -9.80 -4.63 -12.99
C ARG A 111 -10.41 -5.07 -14.34
N SER A 112 -11.73 -5.21 -14.41
CA SER A 112 -12.42 -5.73 -15.58
C SER A 112 -13.09 -4.63 -16.39
N ARG A 113 -13.17 -4.82 -17.71
CA ARG A 113 -13.82 -3.91 -18.65
C ARG A 113 -15.15 -4.49 -19.12
N ILE A 114 -16.26 -3.92 -18.69
CA ILE A 114 -17.63 -4.33 -19.01
C ILE A 114 -18.27 -3.27 -19.91
N THR A 115 -18.39 -3.54 -21.22
CA THR A 115 -18.74 -2.50 -22.20
C THR A 115 -19.74 -2.89 -23.26
N GLY A 116 -20.72 -2.02 -23.54
CA GLY A 116 -21.67 -2.26 -24.63
C GLY A 116 -22.59 -3.45 -24.41
N ASN A 117 -22.75 -3.91 -23.17
CA ASN A 117 -23.67 -5.00 -22.85
C ASN A 117 -25.08 -4.45 -22.64
N THR A 118 -26.07 -5.29 -22.89
CA THR A 118 -27.48 -4.93 -22.87
C THR A 118 -28.22 -5.94 -22.00
N ASP A 119 -29.08 -5.49 -21.10
CA ASP A 119 -30.13 -6.37 -20.59
C ASP A 119 -31.39 -6.19 -21.46
N SER A 120 -32.32 -7.15 -21.38
CA SER A 120 -33.45 -7.26 -22.30
C SER A 120 -34.78 -7.54 -21.59
N SER A 121 -34.75 -7.86 -20.29
CA SER A 121 -35.98 -8.04 -19.51
C SER A 121 -36.58 -6.69 -19.12
N SER A 122 -37.92 -6.61 -19.12
CA SER A 122 -38.64 -5.42 -18.64
C SER A 122 -38.64 -5.40 -17.11
N CYS A 123 -38.09 -4.34 -16.53
CA CYS A 123 -37.70 -4.26 -15.13
C CYS A 123 -38.81 -3.94 -14.13
N ALA A 124 -39.96 -4.60 -14.26
CA ALA A 124 -41.10 -4.39 -13.37
C ALA A 124 -40.83 -4.75 -11.89
N SER A 125 -39.72 -5.44 -11.57
CA SER A 125 -39.39 -5.94 -10.23
C SER A 125 -38.09 -5.39 -9.62
N GLY A 126 -37.43 -4.39 -10.22
CA GLY A 126 -36.32 -3.69 -9.55
C GLY A 126 -34.91 -4.30 -9.65
N CYS A 127 -34.74 -5.41 -10.39
CA CYS A 127 -33.45 -6.09 -10.53
C CYS A 127 -33.08 -6.25 -12.01
N CYS A 128 -32.59 -5.19 -12.65
CA CYS A 128 -31.97 -5.28 -13.97
C CYS A 128 -30.79 -4.31 -14.07
N SER A 129 -29.73 -4.79 -14.70
CA SER A 129 -28.55 -4.00 -14.99
C SER A 129 -27.95 -4.47 -16.31
N GLY A 130 -27.76 -3.55 -17.26
CA GLY A 130 -27.05 -3.85 -18.50
C GLY A 130 -25.57 -4.16 -18.27
N GLY A 131 -24.97 -3.62 -17.19
CA GLY A 131 -23.56 -3.78 -16.87
C GLY A 131 -23.33 -4.90 -15.85
N VAL A 132 -23.52 -4.60 -14.57
CA VAL A 132 -23.26 -5.52 -13.45
C VAL A 132 -24.43 -5.53 -12.47
N GLU A 133 -24.91 -6.73 -12.13
CA GLU A 133 -25.88 -6.99 -11.08
C GLU A 133 -25.26 -7.95 -10.06
N VAL A 134 -25.21 -7.55 -8.79
CA VAL A 134 -24.83 -8.41 -7.67
C VAL A 134 -25.96 -8.39 -6.64
N ALA A 135 -26.58 -9.54 -6.41
CA ALA A 135 -27.76 -9.66 -5.57
C ALA A 135 -27.72 -10.90 -4.66
N GLY A 136 -28.59 -10.91 -3.65
CA GLY A 136 -28.78 -12.03 -2.73
C GLY A 136 -30.03 -11.83 -1.87
N PRO A 137 -30.50 -12.87 -1.14
CA PRO A 137 -31.74 -12.79 -0.34
C PRO A 137 -31.72 -11.65 0.68
N SER A 138 -30.55 -11.39 1.26
CA SER A 138 -30.30 -10.29 2.21
C SER A 138 -29.15 -9.38 1.74
N GLY A 139 -28.63 -9.59 0.53
CA GLY A 139 -27.33 -9.09 0.10
C GLY A 139 -26.25 -10.17 0.11
N VAL A 140 -25.17 -9.93 -0.64
CA VAL A 140 -23.99 -10.78 -0.66
C VAL A 140 -23.10 -10.47 0.57
N PRO A 141 -22.69 -11.45 1.37
CA PRO A 141 -21.97 -11.21 2.62
C PRO A 141 -20.68 -10.41 2.46
N THR A 142 -19.91 -10.65 1.41
CA THR A 142 -18.71 -9.85 1.10
C THR A 142 -18.60 -9.60 -0.40
N LEU A 143 -18.50 -8.33 -0.77
CA LEU A 143 -18.31 -7.87 -2.13
C LEU A 143 -17.10 -6.92 -2.20
N ILE A 144 -16.19 -7.22 -3.12
CA ILE A 144 -15.13 -6.29 -3.54
C ILE A 144 -15.35 -5.99 -5.02
N PHE A 145 -15.56 -4.72 -5.32
CA PHE A 145 -15.79 -4.20 -6.65
C PHE A 145 -14.80 -3.07 -6.92
N SER A 146 -13.68 -3.37 -7.56
CA SER A 146 -12.56 -2.41 -7.64
C SER A 146 -11.87 -2.30 -9.00
N GLY A 147 -11.52 -1.08 -9.41
CA GLY A 147 -10.71 -0.83 -10.60
C GLY A 147 -11.40 -1.19 -11.93
N ASN A 148 -12.73 -1.32 -11.95
CA ASN A 148 -13.47 -1.74 -13.13
C ASN A 148 -13.82 -0.57 -14.04
N VAL A 149 -14.03 -0.86 -15.33
CA VAL A 149 -14.49 0.11 -16.34
C VAL A 149 -15.81 -0.35 -16.95
N ILE A 150 -16.90 0.36 -16.64
CA ILE A 150 -18.27 0.06 -17.05
C ILE A 150 -18.77 1.17 -17.97
N THR A 151 -18.76 0.92 -19.29
CA THR A 151 -19.07 1.98 -20.28
C THR A 151 -19.96 1.55 -21.43
N GLY A 152 -20.87 2.43 -21.86
CA GLY A 152 -21.76 2.19 -23.00
C GLY A 152 -22.74 1.03 -22.82
N ASN A 153 -22.96 0.55 -21.60
CA ASN A 153 -23.94 -0.50 -21.34
C ASN A 153 -25.34 0.10 -21.33
N THR A 154 -26.32 -0.72 -21.71
CA THR A 154 -27.71 -0.30 -21.86
C THR A 154 -28.58 -1.12 -20.92
N ASN A 155 -29.31 -0.44 -20.04
CA ASN A 155 -30.42 -1.03 -19.29
C ASN A 155 -31.70 -0.91 -20.14
N HIS A 156 -32.45 -1.98 -20.35
CA HIS A 156 -33.63 -2.09 -21.19
C HIS A 156 -34.68 -1.13 -20.65
N ALA A 157 -35.28 -0.37 -21.57
CA ALA A 157 -36.44 0.41 -21.22
C ALA A 157 -37.59 -0.54 -20.90
N ALA A 158 -38.13 -0.53 -19.67
CA ALA A 158 -39.44 -1.17 -19.45
C ALA A 158 -40.48 -0.55 -20.40
N SER A 159 -41.65 -1.18 -20.55
CA SER A 159 -42.69 -0.75 -21.52
C SER A 159 -43.15 0.73 -21.42
N ASN A 160 -42.84 1.38 -20.31
CA ASN A 160 -43.07 2.78 -19.95
C ASN A 160 -41.81 3.67 -20.01
N GLY A 161 -40.69 3.18 -20.55
CA GLY A 161 -39.44 3.91 -20.75
C GLY A 161 -38.37 3.76 -19.65
N GLU A 162 -38.63 2.99 -18.60
CA GLU A 162 -37.83 2.94 -17.35
C GLU A 162 -36.46 2.34 -17.51
N ARG A 163 -35.45 2.92 -16.85
CA ARG A 163 -34.10 2.36 -16.84
C ARG A 163 -33.47 2.51 -15.46
N GLY A 164 -33.24 1.38 -14.79
CA GLY A 164 -32.55 1.29 -13.51
C GLY A 164 -31.04 1.60 -13.61
N PRO A 165 -30.29 1.41 -12.52
CA PRO A 165 -28.83 1.57 -12.55
C PRO A 165 -28.15 0.54 -13.47
N VAL A 166 -27.02 0.89 -14.06
CA VAL A 166 -26.19 -0.05 -14.86
C VAL A 166 -25.15 -0.80 -14.02
N VAL A 167 -25.02 -0.42 -12.76
CA VAL A 167 -24.30 -1.18 -11.73
C VAL A 167 -25.19 -1.22 -10.49
N ASN A 168 -25.62 -2.40 -10.10
CA ASN A 168 -26.49 -2.61 -8.95
C ASN A 168 -25.86 -3.63 -8.02
N LEU A 169 -25.51 -3.20 -6.81
CA LEU A 169 -24.74 -3.98 -5.86
C LEU A 169 -25.50 -4.09 -4.53
N SER A 170 -25.80 -5.32 -4.11
CA SER A 170 -26.37 -5.61 -2.80
C SER A 170 -25.40 -6.46 -1.98
N CYS A 171 -24.95 -5.94 -0.84
CA CYS A 171 -23.94 -6.63 -0.01
C CYS A 171 -24.03 -6.24 1.48
N ASP A 172 -23.43 -7.05 2.34
CA ASP A 172 -23.34 -6.76 3.78
C ASP A 172 -21.97 -6.14 4.14
N ASN A 173 -20.89 -6.63 3.54
CA ASN A 173 -19.57 -6.01 3.62
C ASN A 173 -19.11 -5.61 2.21
N CYS A 174 -19.05 -4.32 1.96
CA CYS A 174 -18.89 -3.77 0.62
C CYS A 174 -17.65 -2.89 0.52
N THR A 175 -16.75 -3.22 -0.39
CA THR A 175 -15.64 -2.35 -0.80
C THR A 175 -15.82 -2.02 -2.29
N VAL A 176 -16.12 -0.76 -2.60
CA VAL A 176 -16.41 -0.26 -3.95
C VAL A 176 -15.47 0.88 -4.27
N GLU A 177 -14.37 0.59 -4.98
CA GLU A 177 -13.23 1.50 -5.07
C GLU A 177 -12.70 1.68 -6.49
N ASP A 178 -12.37 2.92 -6.87
CA ASP A 178 -11.62 3.23 -8.10
C ASP A 178 -12.26 2.72 -9.40
N ASN A 179 -13.60 2.67 -9.46
CA ASN A 179 -14.31 2.25 -10.67
C ASN A 179 -14.66 3.44 -11.57
N ILE A 180 -14.67 3.21 -12.88
CA ILE A 180 -15.15 4.16 -13.90
C ILE A 180 -16.51 3.66 -14.42
N ILE A 181 -17.57 4.44 -14.20
CA ILE A 181 -18.92 4.16 -14.70
C ILE A 181 -19.38 5.31 -15.58
N ALA A 182 -19.34 5.11 -16.90
CA ALA A 182 -19.50 6.23 -17.81
C ALA A 182 -20.31 5.97 -19.08
N GLN A 183 -21.03 6.99 -19.53
CA GLN A 183 -21.74 6.99 -20.82
C GLN A 183 -22.69 5.80 -20.99
N ASN A 184 -23.32 5.36 -19.91
CA ASN A 184 -24.27 4.26 -19.96
C ASN A 184 -25.70 4.78 -20.17
N THR A 185 -26.54 3.97 -20.81
CA THR A 185 -27.97 4.23 -20.96
C THR A 185 -28.73 3.53 -19.85
N GLY A 186 -28.77 4.19 -18.69
CA GLY A 186 -29.33 3.79 -17.40
C GLY A 186 -28.75 4.69 -16.30
N GLY A 187 -29.26 4.60 -15.07
CA GLY A 187 -28.61 5.25 -13.92
C GLY A 187 -27.17 4.75 -13.77
N GLY A 188 -26.29 5.49 -13.07
CA GLY A 188 -24.89 5.09 -12.91
C GLY A 188 -24.74 3.86 -12.02
N MET A 189 -24.62 4.07 -10.71
CA MET A 189 -24.42 2.99 -9.75
C MET A 189 -25.34 3.11 -8.55
N TYR A 190 -25.86 1.97 -8.10
CA TYR A 190 -26.61 1.84 -6.86
C TYR A 190 -26.01 0.76 -5.96
N ILE A 191 -25.81 1.11 -4.69
CA ILE A 191 -25.24 0.24 -3.66
C ILE A 191 -26.21 0.16 -2.49
N ARG A 192 -26.50 -1.07 -2.06
CA ARG A 192 -27.38 -1.38 -0.94
C ARG A 192 -26.66 -2.24 0.10
N CYS A 193 -26.56 -1.71 1.31
CA CYS A 193 -25.99 -2.38 2.48
C CYS A 193 -26.95 -2.30 3.67
N LEU A 194 -27.76 -3.34 3.91
CA LEU A 194 -28.83 -3.32 4.92
C LEU A 194 -28.46 -4.12 6.20
N GLN A 195 -29.45 -4.66 6.90
CA GLN A 195 -29.33 -5.35 8.19
C GLN A 195 -28.07 -6.21 8.29
N GLY A 196 -27.15 -5.77 9.15
CA GLY A 196 -25.88 -6.44 9.41
C GLY A 196 -24.65 -5.75 8.83
N CYS A 197 -24.81 -4.70 8.01
CA CYS A 197 -23.73 -3.98 7.31
C CYS A 197 -22.60 -3.53 8.25
N PRO A 198 -21.51 -4.30 8.43
CA PRO A 198 -20.47 -3.96 9.39
C PRO A 198 -19.45 -2.99 8.78
N SER A 199 -19.43 -2.89 7.44
CA SER A 199 -18.46 -2.10 6.70
C SER A 199 -18.99 -1.82 5.28
N LEU A 200 -19.09 -0.54 4.96
CA LEU A 200 -19.34 -0.03 3.62
C LEU A 200 -18.29 1.04 3.31
N VAL A 201 -17.53 0.83 2.25
CA VAL A 201 -16.55 1.78 1.74
C VAL A 201 -16.82 2.00 0.25
N VAL A 202 -17.06 3.25 -0.12
CA VAL A 202 -17.32 3.69 -1.51
C VAL A 202 -16.37 4.85 -1.82
N THR A 203 -15.25 4.57 -2.47
CA THR A 203 -14.17 5.57 -2.62
C THR A 203 -13.58 5.65 -4.02
N GLY A 204 -13.11 6.83 -4.41
CA GLY A 204 -12.34 7.01 -5.67
C GLY A 204 -13.10 6.73 -6.97
N ASN A 205 -14.42 6.51 -6.92
CA ASN A 205 -15.18 6.14 -8.12
C ASN A 205 -15.44 7.37 -8.99
N ARG A 206 -15.31 7.21 -10.32
CA ARG A 206 -15.59 8.26 -11.31
C ARG A 206 -16.81 7.89 -12.15
N ILE A 207 -17.90 8.63 -11.95
CA ILE A 207 -19.23 8.31 -12.48
C ILE A 207 -19.75 9.48 -13.31
N TRP A 208 -19.82 9.31 -14.64
CA TRP A 208 -20.12 10.44 -15.50
C TRP A 208 -20.88 10.15 -16.79
N GLY A 209 -21.68 11.12 -17.24
CA GLY A 209 -22.37 11.04 -18.53
C GLY A 209 -23.41 9.91 -18.63
N ASN A 210 -23.85 9.34 -17.51
CA ASN A 210 -24.87 8.28 -17.51
C ASN A 210 -26.27 8.90 -17.68
N GLN A 211 -27.16 8.19 -18.38
CA GLN A 211 -28.51 8.64 -18.72
C GLN A 211 -29.56 7.78 -18.03
N GLY A 212 -30.00 8.19 -16.84
CA GLY A 212 -30.99 7.48 -16.05
C GLY A 212 -32.43 7.88 -16.38
N TYR A 213 -33.36 6.93 -16.27
CA TYR A 213 -34.79 7.20 -16.36
C TYR A 213 -35.52 6.61 -15.14
N HIS A 214 -35.93 7.48 -14.22
CA HIS A 214 -36.55 7.11 -12.95
C HIS A 214 -38.08 6.96 -13.08
N TYR A 215 -38.62 5.84 -12.60
CA TYR A 215 -40.05 5.59 -12.45
C TYR A 215 -40.27 4.67 -11.25
N LEU A 216 -41.26 4.99 -10.41
CA LEU A 216 -41.75 4.24 -9.24
C LEU A 216 -40.81 3.13 -8.71
N GLY A 217 -39.97 3.48 -7.74
CA GLY A 217 -39.12 2.51 -7.02
C GLY A 217 -37.81 2.12 -7.71
N LEU A 218 -37.56 2.55 -8.95
CA LEU A 218 -36.30 2.28 -9.67
C LEU A 218 -35.28 3.41 -9.51
N ARG A 219 -34.17 3.09 -8.83
CA ARG A 219 -33.16 3.98 -8.23
C ARG A 219 -32.19 4.63 -9.23
N ALA A 220 -32.69 5.43 -10.17
CA ALA A 220 -31.84 6.14 -11.14
C ALA A 220 -31.18 7.40 -10.54
N ALA A 221 -29.90 7.29 -10.23
CA ALA A 221 -29.01 8.39 -9.83
C ALA A 221 -27.68 8.31 -10.59
N GLY A 222 -26.81 9.31 -10.45
CA GLY A 222 -25.39 9.13 -10.79
C GLY A 222 -24.78 8.06 -9.87
N LEU A 223 -24.75 8.35 -8.57
CA LEU A 223 -24.43 7.41 -7.51
C LEU A 223 -25.54 7.40 -6.48
N ALA A 224 -26.04 6.23 -6.12
CA ALA A 224 -26.97 6.05 -5.01
C ALA A 224 -26.38 5.06 -3.99
N VAL A 225 -26.32 5.47 -2.72
CA VAL A 225 -25.79 4.65 -1.61
C VAL A 225 -26.83 4.57 -0.50
N GLN A 226 -27.18 3.36 -0.11
CA GLN A 226 -28.05 3.10 1.03
C GLN A 226 -27.33 2.22 2.05
N SER A 227 -27.17 2.73 3.28
CA SER A 227 -26.62 1.97 4.40
C SER A 227 -27.36 2.16 5.71
N GLU A 228 -27.78 1.06 6.34
CA GLU A 228 -28.38 1.08 7.69
C GLU A 228 -27.33 0.94 8.80
N GLY A 229 -26.11 0.46 8.49
CA GLY A 229 -25.06 0.13 9.47
C GLY A 229 -23.91 1.13 9.60
N GLY A 230 -23.97 2.27 8.90
CA GLY A 230 -22.83 3.17 8.74
C GLY A 230 -22.13 2.98 7.39
N GLY A 231 -21.22 3.87 7.04
CA GLY A 231 -20.42 3.71 5.83
C GLY A 231 -19.67 4.98 5.45
N LEU A 232 -18.61 4.81 4.66
CA LEU A 232 -17.81 5.89 4.12
C LEU A 232 -18.07 6.05 2.62
N VAL A 233 -18.47 7.24 2.20
CA VAL A 233 -18.57 7.64 0.79
C VAL A 233 -17.58 8.78 0.57
N SER A 234 -16.43 8.51 -0.05
CA SER A 234 -15.36 9.51 -0.10
C SER A 234 -14.54 9.59 -1.39
N GLY A 235 -14.21 10.79 -1.85
CA GLY A 235 -13.33 10.95 -3.01
C GLY A 235 -13.98 10.54 -4.34
N ASN A 236 -15.31 10.44 -4.40
CA ASN A 236 -16.00 10.07 -5.65
C ASN A 236 -16.24 11.31 -6.50
N VAL A 237 -16.10 11.17 -7.83
CA VAL A 237 -16.40 12.23 -8.80
C VAL A 237 -17.63 11.85 -9.61
N ILE A 238 -18.72 12.58 -9.40
CA ILE A 238 -20.04 12.32 -9.96
C ILE A 238 -20.43 13.50 -10.82
N THR A 239 -20.22 13.40 -12.13
CA THR A 239 -20.29 14.55 -13.02
C THR A 239 -21.07 14.33 -14.31
N GLY A 240 -21.88 15.32 -14.72
CA GLY A 240 -22.53 15.28 -16.03
C GLY A 240 -23.54 14.14 -16.20
N ASN A 241 -24.08 13.56 -15.13
CA ASN A 241 -25.10 12.53 -15.23
C ASN A 241 -26.47 13.18 -15.49
N ALA A 242 -27.22 12.61 -16.42
CA ALA A 242 -28.54 13.11 -16.81
C ALA A 242 -29.62 12.16 -16.28
N ILE A 243 -30.42 12.65 -15.33
CA ILE A 243 -31.53 11.90 -14.76
C ILE A 243 -32.83 12.49 -15.28
N THR A 244 -33.59 11.68 -16.00
CA THR A 244 -34.96 12.01 -16.40
C THR A 244 -35.91 11.32 -15.44
N CYS A 245 -36.76 12.09 -14.80
CA CYS A 245 -37.72 11.60 -13.84
C CYS A 245 -39.11 11.51 -14.47
N TYR A 246 -39.87 10.46 -14.16
CA TYR A 246 -41.28 10.34 -14.54
C TYR A 246 -42.21 10.40 -13.32
N TYR A 247 -41.81 9.73 -12.24
CA TYR A 247 -42.33 9.91 -10.87
C TYR A 247 -41.11 10.09 -9.96
N CYS A 248 -41.04 11.22 -9.27
CA CYS A 248 -39.86 11.60 -8.48
C CYS A 248 -40.07 11.26 -7.02
N ASP A 249 -39.88 9.98 -6.72
CA ASP A 249 -39.92 9.49 -5.34
C ASP A 249 -38.47 9.19 -4.92
N ASP A 250 -38.03 9.83 -3.85
CA ASP A 250 -36.82 9.58 -3.05
C ASP A 250 -35.43 9.54 -3.71
N LEU A 251 -35.24 9.39 -5.03
CA LEU A 251 -33.96 8.84 -5.56
C LEU A 251 -33.30 9.60 -6.72
N ALA A 252 -33.94 10.61 -7.29
CA ALA A 252 -33.38 11.35 -8.42
C ALA A 252 -32.36 12.40 -7.93
N ALA A 253 -31.07 12.13 -8.14
CA ALA A 253 -29.96 13.05 -7.86
C ALA A 253 -28.67 12.67 -8.61
N GLY A 254 -27.71 13.60 -8.64
CA GLY A 254 -26.31 13.24 -8.92
C GLY A 254 -25.81 12.23 -7.89
N LEU A 255 -25.87 12.60 -6.61
CA LEU A 255 -25.57 11.75 -5.46
C LEU A 255 -26.81 11.57 -4.58
N HIS A 256 -27.23 10.33 -4.38
CA HIS A 256 -28.33 9.98 -3.49
C HIS A 256 -27.81 9.16 -2.29
N LEU A 257 -28.20 9.56 -1.08
CA LEU A 257 -27.71 9.01 0.18
C LEU A 257 -28.87 8.64 1.10
N LYS A 258 -28.86 7.42 1.62
CA LYS A 258 -29.88 6.96 2.57
C LYS A 258 -29.28 6.20 3.75
N GLY A 259 -29.71 6.57 4.96
CA GLY A 259 -29.35 5.93 6.22
C GLY A 259 -28.22 6.63 6.96
N SER A 260 -27.26 5.89 7.53
CA SER A 260 -26.17 6.45 8.33
C SER A 260 -24.86 6.43 7.54
N LEU A 261 -24.34 7.59 7.15
CA LEU A 261 -23.16 7.69 6.27
C LEU A 261 -22.27 8.87 6.65
N THR A 262 -20.96 8.67 6.52
CA THR A 262 -19.96 9.73 6.46
C THR A 262 -19.61 9.97 5.00
N VAL A 263 -19.78 11.19 4.54
CA VAL A 263 -19.67 11.59 3.14
C VAL A 263 -18.67 12.72 3.03
N ARG A 264 -17.52 12.47 2.41
CA ARG A 264 -16.45 13.49 2.34
C ARG A 264 -15.68 13.53 1.04
N LYS A 265 -15.13 14.69 0.67
CA LYS A 265 -14.25 14.81 -0.52
C LYS A 265 -14.90 14.38 -1.83
N ASN A 266 -16.23 14.42 -1.93
CA ASN A 266 -16.93 14.05 -3.17
C ASN A 266 -17.14 15.30 -4.04
N VAL A 267 -16.96 15.14 -5.35
CA VAL A 267 -17.19 16.17 -6.36
C VAL A 267 -18.47 15.85 -7.11
N ILE A 268 -19.52 16.65 -6.92
CA ILE A 268 -20.85 16.47 -7.53
C ILE A 268 -21.15 17.66 -8.43
N THR A 269 -20.87 17.54 -9.73
CA THR A 269 -20.93 18.69 -10.64
C THR A 269 -21.59 18.44 -11.99
N GLY A 270 -22.28 19.44 -12.54
CA GLY A 270 -22.83 19.35 -13.89
C GLY A 270 -23.93 18.29 -14.09
N ASN A 271 -24.48 17.72 -13.02
CA ASN A 271 -25.56 16.74 -13.13
C ASN A 271 -26.87 17.45 -13.47
N THR A 272 -27.68 16.84 -14.34
CA THR A 272 -28.94 17.43 -14.79
C THR A 272 -30.13 16.61 -14.36
N LEU A 273 -31.15 17.26 -13.81
CA LEU A 273 -32.44 16.67 -13.51
C LEU A 273 -33.51 17.24 -14.45
N SER A 274 -34.26 16.37 -15.10
CA SER A 274 -35.40 16.75 -15.94
C SER A 274 -36.62 15.89 -15.60
N THR A 275 -37.81 16.30 -16.05
CA THR A 275 -39.03 15.49 -15.92
C THR A 275 -39.67 15.19 -17.27
N SER A 276 -40.36 14.06 -17.33
CA SER A 276 -41.17 13.61 -18.47
C SER A 276 -42.69 13.65 -18.21
N ARG A 277 -43.14 13.86 -16.95
CA ARG A 277 -44.55 14.10 -16.55
C ARG A 277 -44.71 14.90 -15.25
N GLY A 278 -45.94 15.37 -14.98
CA GLY A 278 -46.26 16.49 -14.10
C GLY A 278 -46.50 16.22 -12.60
N TRP A 279 -46.29 15.01 -12.06
CA TRP A 279 -46.73 14.63 -10.70
C TRP A 279 -45.55 14.08 -9.89
N SER A 280 -45.33 14.60 -8.68
CA SER A 280 -44.48 14.00 -7.64
C SER A 280 -45.09 14.26 -6.26
N ASP A 281 -44.91 13.31 -5.34
CA ASP A 281 -45.30 13.45 -3.94
C ASP A 281 -44.08 13.79 -3.04
N ASP A 282 -42.85 13.74 -3.59
CA ASP A 282 -41.59 13.95 -2.86
C ASP A 282 -40.68 15.04 -3.48
N ASP A 283 -39.74 15.50 -2.65
CA ASP A 283 -38.66 16.45 -2.98
C ASP A 283 -37.53 15.75 -3.80
N ALA A 284 -36.95 16.44 -4.79
CA ALA A 284 -35.87 15.89 -5.64
C ALA A 284 -34.66 16.84 -5.69
N ALA A 285 -33.45 16.31 -5.86
CA ALA A 285 -32.24 17.12 -5.90
C ALA A 285 -31.51 17.00 -7.24
N THR A 286 -30.88 18.09 -7.67
CA THR A 286 -30.00 18.07 -8.85
C THR A 286 -28.61 17.55 -8.49
N GLY A 287 -28.08 18.01 -7.36
CA GLY A 287 -26.78 17.61 -6.83
C GLY A 287 -26.89 16.44 -5.87
N VAL A 288 -27.31 16.73 -4.63
CA VAL A 288 -27.30 15.78 -3.51
C VAL A 288 -28.70 15.65 -2.90
N TYR A 289 -29.18 14.41 -2.83
CA TYR A 289 -30.32 14.05 -1.99
C TYR A 289 -29.82 13.20 -0.82
N ALA A 290 -30.16 13.61 0.40
CA ALA A 290 -29.77 12.92 1.61
C ALA A 290 -30.98 12.67 2.52
N ARG A 291 -31.14 11.42 2.97
CA ARG A 291 -32.15 11.03 3.96
C ARG A 291 -31.56 10.13 5.03
N GLY A 292 -31.37 10.65 6.23
CA GLY A 292 -30.88 9.88 7.39
C GLY A 292 -29.88 10.68 8.22
N ASN A 293 -29.07 9.97 9.00
CA ASN A 293 -28.01 10.58 9.81
C ASN A 293 -26.73 10.69 8.98
N ILE A 294 -26.55 11.83 8.33
CA ILE A 294 -25.45 12.06 7.40
C ILE A 294 -24.47 13.09 7.98
N VAL A 295 -23.20 12.70 8.00
CA VAL A 295 -22.07 13.61 8.18
C VAL A 295 -21.55 13.96 6.79
N PHE A 296 -21.69 15.21 6.38
CA PHE A 296 -21.38 15.70 5.03
C PHE A 296 -20.30 16.77 5.12
N GLU A 297 -19.05 16.40 4.83
CA GLU A 297 -17.87 17.23 5.12
C GLU A 297 -16.93 17.33 3.90
N ASN A 298 -16.35 18.49 3.59
CA ASN A 298 -15.38 18.63 2.48
C ASN A 298 -15.93 18.17 1.11
N ASN A 299 -17.19 18.45 0.78
CA ASN A 299 -17.75 18.10 -0.54
C ASN A 299 -18.01 19.33 -1.41
N LEU A 300 -17.86 19.16 -2.72
CA LEU A 300 -18.19 20.14 -3.74
C LEU A 300 -19.51 19.76 -4.42
N VAL A 301 -20.51 20.64 -4.35
CA VAL A 301 -21.80 20.52 -5.05
C VAL A 301 -21.99 21.75 -5.92
N ALA A 302 -21.59 21.67 -7.19
CA ALA A 302 -21.55 22.84 -8.04
C ALA A 302 -22.05 22.62 -9.47
N ASP A 303 -22.61 23.67 -10.07
CA ASP A 303 -22.97 23.68 -11.49
C ASP A 303 -23.98 22.57 -11.89
N ASN A 304 -24.75 22.04 -10.94
CA ASN A 304 -25.84 21.10 -11.23
C ASN A 304 -27.09 21.87 -11.69
N GLN A 305 -27.93 21.24 -12.52
CA GLN A 305 -29.00 21.95 -13.21
C GLN A 305 -30.33 21.19 -13.16
N ALA A 306 -31.39 21.87 -12.72
CA ALA A 306 -32.75 21.42 -12.90
C ALA A 306 -33.32 21.99 -14.22
N ALA A 307 -34.14 21.21 -14.90
CA ALA A 307 -34.95 21.71 -16.01
C ALA A 307 -35.85 22.87 -15.55
N SER A 308 -36.13 23.83 -16.43
CA SER A 308 -37.03 24.93 -16.12
C SER A 308 -38.48 24.46 -16.05
N GLY A 309 -39.26 24.97 -15.10
CA GLY A 309 -40.71 24.72 -15.04
C GLY A 309 -41.08 23.33 -14.53
N LEU A 310 -40.23 22.71 -13.71
CA LEU A 310 -40.57 21.47 -13.02
C LEU A 310 -41.79 21.69 -12.11
N PRO A 311 -42.69 20.70 -11.99
CA PRO A 311 -43.93 20.81 -11.22
C PRO A 311 -43.71 20.69 -9.70
N PHE A 312 -42.46 20.50 -9.26
CA PHE A 312 -42.04 20.31 -7.87
C PHE A 312 -40.79 21.14 -7.57
N PRO A 313 -40.52 21.49 -6.30
CA PRO A 313 -39.28 22.13 -5.91
C PRO A 313 -38.09 21.20 -6.16
N THR A 314 -36.98 21.78 -6.62
CA THR A 314 -35.71 21.08 -6.78
C THR A 314 -34.61 21.85 -6.13
N GLU A 315 -33.67 21.17 -5.47
CA GLU A 315 -32.57 21.82 -4.75
C GLU A 315 -31.21 21.30 -5.20
N ALA A 316 -30.16 22.05 -4.89
CA ALA A 316 -28.79 21.58 -5.13
C ALA A 316 -28.42 20.54 -4.07
N VAL A 317 -28.78 20.82 -2.82
CA VAL A 317 -28.65 19.89 -1.69
C VAL A 317 -29.97 19.83 -0.94
N MET A 318 -30.53 18.62 -0.87
CA MET A 318 -31.77 18.30 -0.19
C MET A 318 -31.48 17.44 1.05
N LEU A 319 -31.74 17.97 2.24
CA LEU A 319 -31.55 17.29 3.52
C LEU A 319 -32.91 16.83 4.06
N ALA A 320 -33.41 15.71 3.53
CA ALA A 320 -34.78 15.25 3.69
C ALA A 320 -35.10 14.82 5.13
N THR A 321 -36.39 14.85 5.47
CA THR A 321 -36.93 14.35 6.74
C THR A 321 -37.24 12.86 6.69
N SER A 322 -37.53 12.26 7.84
CA SER A 322 -38.08 10.91 7.92
C SER A 322 -39.46 10.84 7.25
N ASN A 323 -39.71 9.76 6.51
CA ASN A 323 -41.03 9.44 5.96
C ASN A 323 -41.84 8.50 6.85
N ASN A 324 -41.35 8.20 8.06
CA ASN A 324 -42.05 7.34 9.00
C ASN A 324 -43.33 8.02 9.53
N THR A 325 -44.48 7.39 9.30
CA THR A 325 -45.79 7.95 9.66
C THR A 325 -46.11 7.91 11.15
N SER A 326 -45.39 7.10 11.94
CA SER A 326 -45.62 6.90 13.38
C SER A 326 -44.47 7.42 14.26
N CYS A 327 -43.66 8.33 13.73
CA CYS A 327 -42.36 8.66 14.28
C CYS A 327 -42.44 9.56 15.53
N ASP A 328 -41.44 9.44 16.41
CA ASP A 328 -41.26 10.31 17.58
C ASP A 328 -40.03 11.24 17.42
N ALA A 329 -39.79 12.14 18.38
CA ALA A 329 -38.66 13.07 18.30
C ALA A 329 -37.28 12.40 18.23
N SER A 330 -37.15 11.12 18.58
CA SER A 330 -35.90 10.35 18.48
C SER A 330 -35.64 9.81 17.06
N ASP A 331 -36.65 9.83 16.19
CA ASP A 331 -36.54 9.51 14.76
C ASP A 331 -36.16 10.73 13.89
N ALA A 332 -36.00 11.91 14.51
CA ALA A 332 -35.61 13.14 13.84
C ALA A 332 -34.15 13.07 13.34
N TYR A 333 -33.93 13.45 12.09
CA TYR A 333 -32.58 13.43 11.51
C TYR A 333 -31.79 14.68 11.86
N THR A 334 -30.52 14.46 12.18
CA THR A 334 -29.54 15.53 12.37
C THR A 334 -28.47 15.43 11.29
N TYR A 335 -28.29 16.53 10.56
CA TYR A 335 -27.27 16.68 9.53
C TYR A 335 -26.12 17.51 10.07
N ARG A 336 -24.90 16.97 9.97
CA ARG A 336 -23.66 17.74 10.15
C ARG A 336 -23.13 18.10 8.78
N PHE A 337 -23.04 19.39 8.49
CA PHE A 337 -22.69 19.91 7.17
C PHE A 337 -21.54 20.91 7.33
N ALA A 338 -20.30 20.45 7.20
CA ALA A 338 -19.12 21.26 7.45
C ALA A 338 -18.21 21.36 6.22
N HIS A 339 -17.51 22.47 6.01
CA HIS A 339 -16.45 22.55 4.99
C HIS A 339 -16.94 22.18 3.57
N ASN A 340 -18.18 22.52 3.23
CA ASN A 340 -18.70 22.21 1.90
C ASN A 340 -18.70 23.47 1.03
N THR A 341 -18.63 23.27 -0.28
CA THR A 341 -18.89 24.34 -1.25
C THR A 341 -20.10 23.96 -2.09
N VAL A 342 -21.18 24.73 -1.94
CA VAL A 342 -22.41 24.62 -2.74
C VAL A 342 -22.49 25.85 -3.63
N ALA A 343 -22.30 25.71 -4.94
CA ALA A 343 -22.09 26.88 -5.81
C ALA A 343 -22.74 26.75 -7.20
N ARG A 344 -23.37 27.83 -7.66
CA ARG A 344 -23.80 28.00 -9.07
C ARG A 344 -24.74 26.91 -9.60
N ASN A 345 -25.56 26.31 -8.74
CA ASN A 345 -26.57 25.36 -9.21
C ASN A 345 -27.77 26.11 -9.81
N VAL A 346 -28.23 25.66 -10.97
CA VAL A 346 -29.21 26.38 -11.81
C VAL A 346 -30.61 25.79 -11.62
N ASN A 347 -31.61 26.66 -11.43
CA ASN A 347 -32.99 26.31 -11.08
C ASN A 347 -33.10 25.43 -9.83
N ALA A 348 -32.11 25.51 -8.95
CA ALA A 348 -32.00 24.70 -7.76
C ALA A 348 -31.50 25.59 -6.60
N PRO A 349 -32.33 25.93 -5.59
CA PRO A 349 -31.87 26.58 -4.37
C PRO A 349 -30.72 25.81 -3.71
N GLY A 350 -29.86 26.51 -2.97
CA GLY A 350 -28.61 25.95 -2.45
C GLY A 350 -28.80 24.74 -1.53
N VAL A 351 -29.18 24.98 -0.29
CA VAL A 351 -29.40 23.92 0.71
C VAL A 351 -30.80 24.03 1.28
N ARG A 352 -31.57 22.94 1.29
CA ARG A 352 -32.91 22.92 1.87
C ARG A 352 -33.11 21.82 2.91
N VAL A 353 -33.83 22.20 3.96
CA VAL A 353 -34.35 21.31 5.00
C VAL A 353 -35.88 21.39 4.97
N PRO A 354 -36.59 20.42 4.39
CA PRO A 354 -38.03 20.52 4.15
C PRO A 354 -38.84 20.32 5.43
N ALA A 355 -40.16 20.53 5.34
CA ALA A 355 -41.09 20.07 6.36
C ALA A 355 -41.32 18.56 6.20
N PRO A 356 -41.49 17.82 7.29
CA PRO A 356 -41.91 16.43 7.19
C PRO A 356 -43.33 16.33 6.62
N PRO A 357 -43.64 15.27 5.84
CA PRO A 357 -44.95 15.09 5.20
C PRO A 357 -46.16 15.15 6.16
N ASN A 358 -45.95 14.90 7.45
CA ASN A 358 -47.00 14.81 8.47
C ASN A 358 -46.70 15.58 9.77
N SER A 359 -45.76 16.55 9.76
CA SER A 359 -45.35 17.35 10.94
C SER A 359 -44.67 16.61 12.10
N ASN A 360 -44.43 15.29 12.04
CA ASN A 360 -44.00 14.51 13.21
C ASN A 360 -42.49 14.31 13.36
N CYS A 361 -41.69 14.49 12.30
CA CYS A 361 -40.23 14.28 12.34
C CYS A 361 -39.42 15.37 11.63
N PRO A 362 -39.19 16.52 12.30
CA PRO A 362 -38.40 17.58 11.71
C PRO A 362 -36.94 17.17 11.53
N ALA A 363 -36.27 17.79 10.57
CA ALA A 363 -34.83 17.64 10.38
C ALA A 363 -34.11 18.89 10.91
N THR A 364 -32.91 18.68 11.45
CA THR A 364 -32.03 19.77 11.86
C THR A 364 -30.70 19.70 11.13
N ALA A 365 -30.29 20.79 10.49
CA ALA A 365 -28.99 20.91 9.85
C ALA A 365 -28.07 21.88 10.59
N TYR A 366 -26.86 21.44 10.91
CA TYR A 366 -25.79 22.27 11.42
C TYR A 366 -24.79 22.54 10.30
N ILE A 367 -24.80 23.77 9.79
CA ILE A 367 -23.99 24.24 8.67
C ILE A 367 -22.86 25.10 9.21
N THR A 368 -21.62 24.66 9.01
CA THR A 368 -20.40 25.33 9.52
C THR A 368 -19.34 25.39 8.43
N ASN A 369 -18.47 26.40 8.40
CA ASN A 369 -17.34 26.47 7.46
C ASN A 369 -17.76 26.24 5.99
N THR A 370 -18.97 26.62 5.60
CA THR A 370 -19.55 26.25 4.30
C THR A 370 -19.70 27.48 3.41
N ILE A 371 -19.42 27.35 2.12
CA ILE A 371 -19.74 28.36 1.12
C ILE A 371 -21.06 27.97 0.43
N VAL A 372 -22.05 28.87 0.43
CA VAL A 372 -23.24 28.76 -0.44
C VAL A 372 -23.34 29.98 -1.33
N TYR A 373 -23.14 29.79 -2.63
CA TYR A 373 -22.89 30.88 -3.57
C TYR A 373 -23.72 30.80 -4.87
N SER A 374 -24.24 31.93 -5.32
CA SER A 374 -24.89 32.10 -6.64
C SER A 374 -26.16 31.28 -6.85
N HIS A 375 -27.06 31.26 -5.86
CA HIS A 375 -28.41 30.69 -5.97
C HIS A 375 -29.51 31.76 -5.85
N ALA A 376 -30.74 31.40 -6.22
CA ALA A 376 -31.92 32.20 -5.94
C ALA A 376 -32.19 32.29 -4.43
N VAL A 377 -32.14 31.14 -3.74
CA VAL A 377 -32.17 31.04 -2.28
C VAL A 377 -30.96 30.23 -1.83
N GLY A 378 -30.19 30.74 -0.86
CA GLY A 378 -29.00 30.10 -0.31
C GLY A 378 -29.34 28.91 0.57
N VAL A 379 -29.82 29.18 1.80
CA VAL A 379 -30.26 28.14 2.74
C VAL A 379 -31.75 28.34 3.07
N GLU A 380 -32.52 27.28 2.95
CA GLU A 380 -33.95 27.25 3.28
C GLU A 380 -34.25 26.18 4.35
N ALA A 381 -35.07 26.53 5.33
CA ALA A 381 -35.61 25.56 6.28
C ALA A 381 -37.12 25.79 6.47
N ALA A 382 -37.92 24.74 6.36
CA ALA A 382 -39.36 24.84 6.60
C ALA A 382 -39.68 25.10 8.09
N SER A 383 -40.90 25.55 8.40
CA SER A 383 -41.28 26.03 9.75
C SER A 383 -41.05 25.04 10.89
N ASN A 384 -41.15 23.73 10.61
CA ASN A 384 -41.00 22.69 11.62
C ASN A 384 -39.58 22.12 11.67
N SER A 385 -38.79 22.30 10.61
CA SER A 385 -37.39 21.92 10.55
C SER A 385 -36.49 23.11 10.86
N ALA A 386 -35.19 22.91 11.03
CA ALA A 386 -34.28 24.00 11.36
C ALA A 386 -32.94 23.88 10.64
N ALA A 387 -32.35 25.03 10.29
CA ALA A 387 -30.97 25.13 9.88
C ALA A 387 -30.23 26.14 10.77
N TYR A 388 -29.05 25.76 11.25
CA TYR A 388 -28.17 26.62 12.02
C TYR A 388 -26.89 26.86 11.22
N VAL A 389 -26.55 28.12 10.96
CA VAL A 389 -25.45 28.49 10.06
C VAL A 389 -24.39 29.31 10.82
N TYR A 390 -23.15 28.83 10.83
CA TYR A 390 -22.01 29.48 11.50
C TYR A 390 -20.79 29.52 10.58
N ASN A 391 -19.90 30.51 10.77
CA ASN A 391 -18.59 30.55 10.11
C ASN A 391 -18.64 30.22 8.61
N SER A 392 -19.59 30.78 7.87
CA SER A 392 -19.93 30.39 6.51
C SER A 392 -20.01 31.60 5.60
N ILE A 393 -19.83 31.42 4.29
CA ILE A 393 -20.01 32.49 3.30
C ILE A 393 -21.32 32.29 2.55
N LEU A 394 -22.16 33.32 2.53
CA LEU A 394 -23.43 33.34 1.80
C LEU A 394 -23.44 34.53 0.83
N SER A 395 -23.52 34.26 -0.47
CA SER A 395 -23.70 35.30 -1.49
C SER A 395 -24.64 34.79 -2.57
N ASN A 396 -25.93 34.94 -2.27
CA ASN A 396 -27.07 34.50 -3.08
C ASN A 396 -28.05 35.68 -3.27
N THR A 397 -29.04 35.53 -4.15
CA THR A 397 -30.09 36.56 -4.32
C THR A 397 -30.85 36.77 -3.00
N THR A 398 -31.26 35.66 -2.38
CA THR A 398 -31.76 35.59 -1.01
C THR A 398 -30.88 34.61 -0.24
N ASN A 399 -30.22 35.06 0.82
CA ASN A 399 -29.31 34.16 1.57
C ASN A 399 -30.05 33.13 2.41
N PHE A 400 -31.18 33.51 3.03
CA PHE A 400 -31.93 32.66 3.95
C PHE A 400 -33.43 32.75 3.71
N ASN A 401 -34.13 31.63 3.85
CA ASN A 401 -35.60 31.56 3.83
C ASN A 401 -36.12 30.60 4.90
N GLY A 402 -37.19 30.98 5.59
CA GLY A 402 -37.82 30.16 6.64
C GLY A 402 -37.03 30.09 7.95
N ASN A 403 -37.07 28.94 8.63
CA ASN A 403 -36.57 28.74 10.00
C ASN A 403 -35.04 28.53 10.06
N VAL A 404 -34.29 29.57 9.70
CA VAL A 404 -32.82 29.57 9.70
C VAL A 404 -32.29 30.45 10.82
N THR A 405 -31.45 29.88 11.68
CA THR A 405 -30.74 30.61 12.73
C THR A 405 -29.30 30.89 12.28
N VAL A 406 -28.93 32.17 12.26
CA VAL A 406 -27.60 32.62 11.85
C VAL A 406 -26.75 32.91 13.08
N GLY A 407 -25.62 32.21 13.19
CA GLY A 407 -24.65 32.37 14.25
C GLY A 407 -23.47 33.27 13.89
N ALA A 408 -22.45 33.27 14.76
CA ALA A 408 -21.24 34.06 14.57
C ALA A 408 -20.42 33.59 13.35
N GLY A 409 -19.59 34.49 12.82
CA GLY A 409 -18.64 34.19 11.75
C GLY A 409 -19.24 34.07 10.35
N VAL A 410 -20.54 34.31 10.17
CA VAL A 410 -21.18 34.28 8.85
C VAL A 410 -20.87 35.56 8.06
N LEU A 411 -20.34 35.40 6.84
CA LEU A 411 -19.92 36.47 5.94
C LEU A 411 -20.85 36.56 4.72
N TYR A 412 -21.17 37.78 4.29
CA TYR A 412 -22.07 38.05 3.16
C TYR A 412 -21.32 38.65 1.98
N THR A 413 -20.45 37.86 1.36
CA THR A 413 -19.49 38.35 0.38
C THR A 413 -19.21 37.32 -0.70
N ASN A 414 -18.66 37.77 -1.83
CA ASN A 414 -18.20 36.87 -2.88
C ASN A 414 -17.03 36.02 -2.34
N PRO A 415 -17.06 34.69 -2.48
CA PRO A 415 -15.97 33.82 -2.06
C PRO A 415 -14.69 33.95 -2.89
N LEU A 416 -14.73 34.62 -4.06
CA LEU A 416 -13.57 34.82 -4.96
C LEU A 416 -12.92 33.49 -5.39
N PHE A 417 -13.66 32.68 -6.15
CA PHE A 417 -13.12 31.44 -6.70
C PHE A 417 -12.12 31.69 -7.84
N LEU A 418 -11.15 30.79 -7.98
CA LEU A 418 -10.30 30.62 -9.16
C LEU A 418 -11.11 30.05 -10.34
N SER A 419 -10.44 29.84 -11.48
CA SER A 419 -11.09 29.43 -12.74
C SER A 419 -11.76 28.05 -12.71
N ASP A 420 -11.31 27.14 -11.85
CA ASP A 420 -11.95 25.83 -11.62
C ASP A 420 -13.29 25.94 -10.89
N GLY A 421 -13.59 27.10 -10.30
CA GLY A 421 -14.86 27.39 -9.68
C GLY A 421 -15.04 26.84 -8.26
N TYR A 422 -13.99 26.36 -7.58
CA TYR A 422 -14.09 26.00 -6.16
C TYR A 422 -12.84 26.32 -5.35
N HIS A 423 -11.65 26.36 -5.93
CA HIS A 423 -10.48 26.85 -5.23
C HIS A 423 -10.65 28.34 -4.95
N ILE A 424 -10.26 28.77 -3.76
CA ILE A 424 -10.42 30.16 -3.32
C ILE A 424 -9.14 30.95 -3.59
N ALA A 425 -9.30 32.15 -4.14
CA ALA A 425 -8.19 33.03 -4.48
C ALA A 425 -7.40 33.47 -3.23
N ALA A 426 -6.19 33.97 -3.43
CA ALA A 426 -5.29 34.38 -2.34
C ALA A 426 -5.87 35.50 -1.46
N ASP A 427 -6.72 36.35 -2.02
CA ASP A 427 -7.44 37.46 -1.39
C ASP A 427 -8.88 37.09 -0.98
N SER A 428 -9.25 35.81 -1.10
CA SER A 428 -10.58 35.34 -0.73
C SER A 428 -10.87 35.61 0.75
N PRO A 429 -12.09 36.11 1.08
CA PRO A 429 -12.55 36.22 2.46
C PRO A 429 -12.82 34.87 3.13
N ALA A 430 -12.81 33.78 2.37
CA ALA A 430 -12.92 32.42 2.90
C ALA A 430 -11.61 31.95 3.55
N LYS A 431 -10.49 32.58 3.17
CA LYS A 431 -9.16 32.21 3.66
C LYS A 431 -9.03 32.48 5.16
N ASP A 432 -8.58 31.47 5.90
CA ASP A 432 -8.34 31.54 7.35
C ASP A 432 -9.53 32.09 8.15
N ALA A 433 -10.76 31.88 7.65
CA ALA A 433 -12.00 32.41 8.25
C ALA A 433 -12.87 31.32 8.91
N GLY A 434 -12.49 30.06 8.74
CA GLY A 434 -13.11 28.91 9.37
C GLY A 434 -12.75 28.80 10.85
N ILE A 435 -13.50 27.94 11.55
CA ILE A 435 -13.16 27.53 12.92
C ILE A 435 -12.69 26.09 12.93
N GLY A 436 -11.73 25.77 13.82
CA GLY A 436 -11.21 24.43 14.01
C GLY A 436 -12.28 23.46 14.49
N THR A 437 -13.02 22.89 13.55
CA THR A 437 -13.84 21.71 13.79
C THR A 437 -12.92 20.51 13.91
N SER A 438 -13.19 19.61 14.85
CA SER A 438 -12.41 18.39 14.98
C SER A 438 -12.48 17.56 13.68
N PHE A 439 -11.32 17.35 13.04
CA PHE A 439 -10.97 16.35 12.01
C PHE A 439 -10.95 16.75 10.51
N ASP A 440 -9.96 16.15 9.83
CA ASP A 440 -9.55 16.07 8.41
C ASP A 440 -9.14 17.35 7.65
N TYR A 441 -7.85 17.70 7.76
CA TYR A 441 -7.12 18.73 6.99
C TYR A 441 -6.73 18.23 5.59
N ASP A 442 -7.65 17.56 4.92
CA ASP A 442 -7.40 16.97 3.63
C ASP A 442 -8.33 17.62 2.61
N ASP A 443 -7.70 18.33 1.69
CA ASP A 443 -8.32 18.94 0.53
C ASP A 443 -8.96 17.90 -0.40
N ILE A 444 -9.95 18.33 -1.19
CA ILE A 444 -10.76 17.46 -2.04
C ILE A 444 -9.99 16.87 -3.22
N ASP A 445 -8.95 17.54 -3.72
CA ASP A 445 -8.14 17.09 -4.84
C ASP A 445 -6.62 17.11 -4.55
N GLY A 446 -6.26 17.38 -3.29
CA GLY A 446 -4.87 17.39 -2.84
C GLY A 446 -4.05 18.55 -3.37
N GLN A 447 -4.68 19.68 -3.74
CA GLN A 447 -4.03 20.94 -4.12
C GLN A 447 -4.17 21.99 -2.99
N PRO A 448 -3.67 21.69 -1.78
CA PRO A 448 -3.86 22.54 -0.63
C PRO A 448 -3.26 23.93 -0.80
N ARG A 449 -3.80 24.88 -0.02
CA ARG A 449 -3.11 26.14 0.26
C ARG A 449 -2.22 26.04 1.50
N LEU A 450 -1.16 26.85 1.55
CA LEU A 450 -0.27 26.93 2.71
C LEU A 450 -1.04 27.39 3.95
N MET A 451 -0.89 26.66 5.06
CA MET A 451 -1.59 26.92 6.32
C MET A 451 -1.40 28.35 6.82
N GLY A 452 -2.50 29.09 6.98
CA GLY A 452 -2.55 30.30 7.80
C GLY A 452 -3.05 29.99 9.21
N PRO A 453 -3.40 31.02 10.02
CA PRO A 453 -3.70 30.84 11.44
C PRO A 453 -5.03 30.11 11.76
N ALA A 454 -5.87 29.83 10.76
CA ALA A 454 -7.16 29.17 10.92
C ALA A 454 -7.48 28.30 9.69
N THR A 455 -8.55 27.50 9.75
CA THR A 455 -9.04 26.73 8.60
C THR A 455 -9.71 27.63 7.58
N ASP A 456 -9.83 27.15 6.35
CA ASP A 456 -10.57 27.83 5.32
C ASP A 456 -12.08 27.56 5.48
N ILE A 457 -12.91 28.42 4.88
CA ILE A 457 -14.33 28.16 4.68
C ILE A 457 -14.48 27.57 3.28
N GLY A 458 -15.19 26.45 3.15
CA GLY A 458 -15.43 25.80 1.86
C GLY A 458 -14.73 24.45 1.76
N VAL A 459 -14.48 24.02 0.52
CA VAL A 459 -13.96 22.67 0.22
C VAL A 459 -12.45 22.66 -0.05
N ASP A 460 -11.90 23.83 -0.40
CA ASP A 460 -10.47 24.07 -0.58
C ASP A 460 -9.87 24.26 0.81
N GLU A 461 -9.22 23.21 1.30
CA GLU A 461 -8.71 23.13 2.68
C GLU A 461 -7.17 23.04 2.71
N VAL A 462 -6.61 23.38 3.88
CA VAL A 462 -5.18 23.25 4.18
C VAL A 462 -4.78 21.77 4.20
N VAL A 463 -3.65 21.38 3.58
CA VAL A 463 -2.95 20.11 3.86
C VAL A 463 -1.55 20.40 4.41
N TYR A 464 -1.14 19.60 5.39
CA TYR A 464 0.25 19.53 5.86
C TYR A 464 1.17 18.93 4.78
N THR A 465 1.64 19.73 3.83
CA THR A 465 2.74 19.32 2.96
C THR A 465 4.05 19.88 3.50
N ALA A 466 4.63 19.25 4.51
CA ALA A 466 6.08 19.31 4.64
C ALA A 466 6.65 18.33 3.62
N THR A 467 7.16 18.82 2.48
CA THR A 467 7.99 17.99 1.62
C THR A 467 9.21 17.60 2.44
N ILE A 468 9.29 16.36 2.89
CA ILE A 468 10.47 15.82 3.57
C ILE A 468 11.39 15.24 2.50
N SER A 469 12.52 15.89 2.24
CA SER A 469 13.51 15.36 1.31
C SER A 469 14.41 14.36 2.05
N LEU A 470 14.19 13.07 1.83
CA LEU A 470 15.06 12.01 2.35
C LEU A 470 16.17 11.74 1.35
N SER A 471 17.43 11.82 1.79
CA SER A 471 18.56 11.28 1.04
C SER A 471 19.23 10.19 1.85
N LYS A 472 19.65 9.13 1.15
CA LYS A 472 20.33 7.97 1.72
C LYS A 472 21.65 7.81 1.00
N VAL A 473 22.74 7.87 1.75
CA VAL A 473 24.10 7.71 1.24
C VAL A 473 24.76 6.53 1.94
N ARG A 474 25.21 5.55 1.16
CA ARG A 474 26.04 4.45 1.67
C ARG A 474 27.47 4.94 1.86
N GLN A 475 28.10 4.55 2.97
CA GLN A 475 29.53 4.80 3.17
C GLN A 475 30.36 3.86 2.26
N GLY A 476 31.17 4.44 1.36
CA GLY A 476 32.04 3.71 0.43
C GLY A 476 31.38 3.32 -0.90
N SER A 477 32.19 3.23 -1.96
CA SER A 477 31.78 2.81 -3.30
C SER A 477 32.00 1.31 -3.55
N GLY A 478 31.16 0.65 -4.34
CA GLY A 478 31.36 -0.74 -4.81
C GLY A 478 30.73 -1.84 -3.93
N THR A 479 31.01 -3.09 -4.24
CA THR A 479 30.43 -4.28 -3.58
C THR A 479 30.79 -4.38 -2.11
N ALA A 480 29.82 -4.73 -1.25
CA ALA A 480 30.03 -4.91 0.19
C ALA A 480 30.60 -6.30 0.52
N GLN A 481 31.57 -6.36 1.45
CA GLN A 481 32.13 -7.62 1.93
C GLN A 481 31.22 -8.29 2.97
N ALA A 482 31.09 -9.62 2.87
CA ALA A 482 30.34 -10.43 3.83
C ALA A 482 30.92 -10.30 5.25
N GLY A 483 30.05 -10.25 6.26
CA GLY A 483 30.46 -10.14 7.68
C GLY A 483 30.99 -8.77 8.11
N ARG A 484 31.15 -7.81 7.18
CA ARG A 484 31.56 -6.42 7.51
C ARG A 484 30.32 -5.52 7.64
N PRO A 485 30.32 -4.58 8.61
CA PRO A 485 29.23 -3.62 8.74
C PRO A 485 29.17 -2.66 7.55
N ILE A 486 27.96 -2.43 7.05
CA ILE A 486 27.64 -1.40 6.06
C ILE A 486 26.90 -0.28 6.78
N THR A 487 27.45 0.93 6.77
CA THR A 487 26.81 2.10 7.39
C THR A 487 26.17 3.00 6.33
N TYR A 488 24.95 3.43 6.62
CA TYR A 488 24.18 4.38 5.82
C TYR A 488 24.04 5.67 6.59
N ILE A 489 24.13 6.78 5.85
CA ILE A 489 23.78 8.12 6.32
C ILE A 489 22.43 8.45 5.70
N LEU A 490 21.44 8.67 6.54
CA LEU A 490 20.17 9.23 6.11
C LEU A 490 20.14 10.70 6.51
N THR A 491 19.92 11.56 5.53
CA THR A 491 19.76 13.00 5.76
C THR A 491 18.35 13.39 5.41
N VAL A 492 17.67 13.98 6.40
CA VAL A 492 16.35 14.57 6.25
C VAL A 492 16.53 16.06 5.97
N SER A 493 16.31 16.48 4.73
CA SER A 493 16.71 17.78 4.19
C SER A 493 15.52 18.60 3.68
N SER A 494 14.53 18.85 4.56
CA SER A 494 13.56 19.95 4.49
C SER A 494 12.40 19.72 5.47
N ALA A 495 12.19 20.61 6.44
CA ALA A 495 10.86 20.82 7.04
C ALA A 495 10.68 22.31 7.40
N PRO A 496 9.43 22.79 7.53
CA PRO A 496 9.14 24.22 7.52
C PRO A 496 9.68 25.02 8.71
N THR A 497 10.03 24.38 9.85
CA THR A 497 10.70 25.03 10.99
C THR A 497 11.51 24.03 11.82
N SER A 498 12.54 24.51 12.53
CA SER A 498 13.43 23.74 13.41
C SER A 498 12.78 23.17 14.69
N THR A 499 11.46 23.09 14.75
CA THR A 499 10.67 22.68 15.93
C THR A 499 9.79 21.45 15.67
N TRP A 500 9.82 20.88 14.47
CA TRP A 500 9.03 19.69 14.11
C TRP A 500 9.78 18.39 14.40
N GLN A 501 9.03 17.39 14.87
CA GLN A 501 9.47 16.03 15.15
C GLN A 501 8.61 15.09 14.30
N ALA A 502 9.20 14.41 13.32
CA ALA A 502 8.52 13.41 12.50
C ALA A 502 9.05 12.01 12.82
N ASP A 503 8.13 11.04 12.87
CA ASP A 503 8.48 9.62 12.90
C ASP A 503 8.67 9.13 11.46
N VAL A 504 9.90 8.79 11.09
CA VAL A 504 10.25 8.34 9.74
C VAL A 504 10.46 6.84 9.78
N ARG A 505 9.80 6.10 8.88
CA ARG A 505 10.02 4.67 8.69
C ARG A 505 10.67 4.42 7.33
N VAL A 506 11.91 3.95 7.35
CA VAL A 506 12.64 3.59 6.14
C VAL A 506 12.69 2.07 6.04
N VAL A 507 12.22 1.54 4.92
CA VAL A 507 12.31 0.13 4.59
C VAL A 507 13.29 0.01 3.44
N ASP A 508 14.27 -0.87 3.61
CA ASP A 508 15.33 -1.08 2.64
C ASP A 508 15.42 -2.56 2.27
N ARG A 509 15.55 -2.87 0.98
CA ARG A 509 15.62 -4.26 0.50
C ARG A 509 17.03 -4.64 0.13
N ILE A 510 17.46 -5.82 0.56
CA ILE A 510 18.75 -6.39 0.20
C ILE A 510 18.52 -7.44 -0.88
N THR A 511 19.04 -7.18 -2.07
CA THR A 511 19.17 -8.20 -3.11
C THR A 511 20.54 -8.86 -3.01
N SER A 512 20.54 -10.18 -3.10
CA SER A 512 21.69 -11.04 -2.93
C SER A 512 21.80 -12.04 -4.07
N ALA A 513 23.02 -12.31 -4.52
CA ALA A 513 23.31 -13.44 -5.40
C ALA A 513 23.38 -14.80 -4.67
N TYR A 514 23.42 -14.82 -3.33
CA TYR A 514 23.57 -16.04 -2.51
C TYR A 514 22.57 -16.11 -1.33
N PRO A 515 22.25 -17.32 -0.82
CA PRO A 515 21.39 -17.46 0.36
C PRO A 515 22.02 -16.79 1.60
N LEU A 516 21.19 -16.05 2.35
CA LEU A 516 21.56 -15.38 3.59
C LEU A 516 21.31 -16.30 4.79
N ALA A 517 22.30 -16.44 5.68
CA ALA A 517 22.12 -17.08 6.98
C ALA A 517 21.51 -16.12 8.01
N GLY A 518 21.74 -14.81 7.85
CA GLY A 518 21.18 -13.81 8.76
C GLY A 518 21.40 -12.38 8.29
N LEU A 519 20.50 -11.52 8.74
CA LEU A 519 20.58 -10.06 8.63
C LEU A 519 20.41 -9.48 10.03
N SER A 520 21.26 -8.53 10.40
CA SER A 520 21.08 -7.76 11.63
C SER A 520 21.22 -6.26 11.35
N GLY A 521 20.32 -5.48 11.93
CA GLY A 521 20.39 -4.02 11.96
C GLY A 521 20.88 -3.58 13.33
N ILE A 522 21.89 -2.73 13.37
CA ILE A 522 22.36 -2.06 14.58
C ILE A 522 21.88 -0.61 14.49
N GLY A 523 20.96 -0.23 15.39
CA GLY A 523 20.57 1.17 15.54
C GLY A 523 21.76 2.02 15.94
N GLY A 524 21.91 3.20 15.33
CA GLY A 524 23.00 4.13 15.63
C GLY A 524 22.65 5.09 16.75
N ASN A 525 21.84 6.12 16.45
CA ASN A 525 21.50 7.20 17.38
C ASN A 525 20.37 6.80 18.36
N ALA A 526 20.25 7.51 19.49
CA ALA A 526 19.31 7.24 20.59
C ALA A 526 17.82 7.14 20.20
N ASN A 527 17.44 7.61 19.00
CA ASN A 527 16.06 7.59 18.49
C ASN A 527 15.89 6.72 17.23
N VAL A 528 16.87 5.89 16.90
CA VAL A 528 16.80 5.01 15.72
C VAL A 528 16.71 3.57 16.19
N SER A 529 15.61 2.91 15.85
CA SER A 529 15.43 1.47 16.05
C SER A 529 15.40 0.78 14.69
N CYS A 530 16.28 -0.18 14.49
CA CYS A 530 16.31 -0.97 13.26
C CYS A 530 15.96 -2.43 13.58
N GLN A 531 15.08 -3.00 12.76
CA GLN A 531 14.71 -4.41 12.80
C GLN A 531 15.04 -5.06 11.46
N ALA A 532 15.65 -6.23 11.51
CA ALA A 532 16.00 -7.01 10.33
C ALA A 532 14.97 -8.11 10.08
N GLY A 533 14.53 -8.24 8.83
CA GLY A 533 13.83 -9.39 8.29
C GLY A 533 14.78 -10.25 7.44
N SER A 534 14.26 -11.28 6.78
CA SER A 534 15.05 -12.24 5.98
C SER A 534 15.69 -11.66 4.71
N SER A 535 15.20 -10.50 4.22
CA SER A 535 15.73 -9.80 3.04
C SER A 535 15.51 -8.27 3.08
N SER A 536 15.15 -7.73 4.24
CA SER A 536 14.78 -6.33 4.40
C SER A 536 15.19 -5.78 5.74
N ILE A 537 15.45 -4.48 5.80
CA ILE A 537 15.76 -3.77 7.04
C ILE A 537 14.75 -2.65 7.18
N THR A 538 14.07 -2.62 8.32
CA THR A 538 13.17 -1.54 8.68
C THR A 538 13.82 -0.73 9.78
N CYS A 539 14.14 0.54 9.51
CA CYS A 539 14.60 1.48 10.52
C CYS A 539 13.50 2.51 10.78
N THR A 540 13.09 2.61 12.05
CA THR A 540 12.16 3.62 12.55
C THR A 540 12.96 4.67 13.30
N TYR A 541 12.85 5.91 12.84
CA TYR A 541 13.46 7.09 13.42
C TYR A 541 12.37 7.87 14.12
N LEU A 542 12.49 8.05 15.43
CA LEU A 542 11.53 8.80 16.21
C LEU A 542 12.01 10.24 16.41
N ASN A 543 11.10 11.20 16.32
CA ASN A 543 11.39 12.60 16.63
C ASN A 543 12.60 13.19 15.87
N VAL A 544 12.65 13.04 14.54
CA VAL A 544 13.79 13.50 13.73
C VAL A 544 13.74 15.02 13.49
N PRO A 545 14.71 15.81 13.97
CA PRO A 545 14.85 17.22 13.59
C PRO A 545 15.36 17.35 12.15
N THR A 546 15.01 18.47 11.51
CA THR A 546 15.51 18.83 10.17
C THR A 546 17.03 19.01 10.14
N ASP A 547 17.64 18.82 8.97
CA ASP A 547 19.08 19.00 8.71
C ASP A 547 19.98 18.15 9.61
N THR A 548 19.43 17.08 10.17
CA THR A 548 20.15 16.16 11.05
C THR A 548 20.45 14.88 10.29
N ALA A 549 21.71 14.44 10.35
CA ALA A 549 22.14 13.17 9.79
C ALA A 549 21.98 12.04 10.82
N TYR A 550 21.34 10.95 10.40
CA TYR A 550 21.20 9.75 11.20
C TYR A 550 21.93 8.58 10.55
N TYR A 551 22.51 7.72 11.38
CA TYR A 551 23.25 6.57 10.92
C TYR A 551 22.52 5.27 11.28
N ALA A 552 22.51 4.33 10.33
CA ALA A 552 22.10 2.95 10.56
C ALA A 552 23.20 2.03 10.03
N THR A 553 23.53 0.97 10.78
CA THR A 553 24.56 0.00 10.40
C THR A 553 23.95 -1.38 10.23
N VAL A 554 24.41 -2.11 9.23
CA VAL A 554 23.86 -3.41 8.83
C VAL A 554 24.98 -4.42 8.68
N VAL A 555 24.80 -5.62 9.24
CA VAL A 555 25.71 -6.76 9.03
C VAL A 555 24.98 -7.87 8.29
N VAL A 556 25.63 -8.41 7.25
CA VAL A 556 25.08 -9.47 6.39
C VAL A 556 25.93 -10.73 6.54
N THR A 557 25.28 -11.85 6.88
CA THR A 557 25.95 -13.15 7.07
C THR A 557 25.51 -14.12 5.97
N PRO A 558 26.43 -14.60 5.10
CA PRO A 558 26.10 -15.59 4.07
C PRO A 558 25.89 -16.98 4.67
N ALA A 559 25.10 -17.82 4.00
CA ALA A 559 24.79 -19.18 4.45
C ALA A 559 25.86 -20.24 4.12
N VAL A 560 26.94 -19.86 3.43
CA VAL A 560 28.01 -20.79 3.04
C VAL A 560 29.20 -20.63 3.99
N PRO A 561 29.70 -21.71 4.63
CA PRO A 561 30.94 -21.67 5.42
C PRO A 561 32.11 -21.23 4.54
N ILE A 562 32.95 -20.32 5.05
CA ILE A 562 34.13 -19.83 4.34
C ILE A 562 35.16 -20.96 4.30
N ALA A 563 35.60 -21.37 3.11
CA ALA A 563 36.54 -22.46 2.96
C ALA A 563 37.89 -22.13 3.60
N GLN A 564 38.36 -22.99 4.51
CA GLN A 564 39.71 -22.96 5.05
C GLN A 564 40.65 -23.78 4.15
N SER A 565 41.88 -23.31 3.97
CA SER A 565 42.93 -24.05 3.25
C SER A 565 44.22 -24.02 4.05
N THR A 566 44.83 -25.19 4.25
CA THR A 566 46.15 -25.31 4.88
C THR A 566 47.24 -25.32 3.80
N GLN A 567 48.24 -24.44 3.93
CA GLN A 567 49.33 -24.27 2.96
C GLN A 567 50.70 -24.31 3.65
N GLY A 568 51.65 -25.03 3.06
CA GLY A 568 53.03 -25.12 3.57
C GLY A 568 54.00 -24.23 2.79
N PHE A 569 54.88 -23.55 3.50
CA PHE A 569 55.94 -22.71 2.96
C PHE A 569 57.27 -23.12 3.57
N ALA A 570 58.28 -23.46 2.78
CA ALA A 570 59.56 -23.92 3.31
C ALA A 570 60.72 -23.21 2.61
N SER A 571 61.81 -23.03 3.35
CA SER A 571 63.10 -22.68 2.78
C SER A 571 63.65 -23.81 1.91
N ALA A 572 64.66 -23.48 1.10
CA ALA A 572 65.52 -24.50 0.51
C ALA A 572 66.16 -25.37 1.60
N ASP A 573 66.52 -26.61 1.25
CA ASP A 573 67.32 -27.47 2.12
C ASP A 573 68.79 -27.02 2.08
N ASN A 574 69.51 -27.25 3.18
CA ASN A 574 70.92 -26.91 3.33
C ASN A 574 71.22 -25.42 3.12
N LEU A 575 70.45 -24.54 3.77
CA LEU A 575 70.69 -23.10 3.74
C LEU A 575 72.14 -22.73 4.11
N ASN A 576 72.79 -23.51 4.98
CA ASN A 576 74.17 -23.34 5.41
C ASN A 576 74.45 -21.91 5.91
N ILE A 577 73.51 -21.36 6.67
CA ILE A 577 73.62 -20.01 7.23
C ILE A 577 74.25 -20.16 8.61
N ALA A 578 75.47 -19.63 8.76
CA ALA A 578 76.19 -19.66 10.03
C ALA A 578 75.44 -18.88 11.12
N ILE A 579 75.39 -19.44 12.32
CA ILE A 579 74.98 -18.78 13.55
C ILE A 579 76.29 -18.52 14.33
N PRO A 580 76.79 -17.28 14.36
CA PRO A 580 78.06 -16.98 15.02
C PRO A 580 77.97 -17.09 16.55
N ASP A 581 79.03 -17.62 17.15
CA ASP A 581 79.29 -17.68 18.60
C ASP A 581 79.10 -16.31 19.25
N ASN A 582 78.43 -16.25 20.41
CA ASN A 582 78.15 -15.04 21.17
C ASN A 582 77.59 -13.89 20.31
N GLY A 583 76.69 -14.23 19.40
CA GLY A 583 76.10 -13.35 18.41
C GLY A 583 75.00 -12.43 18.95
N CYS A 584 74.32 -12.75 20.06
CA CYS A 584 73.21 -11.95 20.56
C CYS A 584 73.65 -10.52 20.97
N PRO A 585 72.86 -9.46 20.65
CA PRO A 585 71.54 -9.46 20.02
C PRO A 585 71.58 -9.35 18.47
N ASN A 586 72.71 -9.66 17.81
CA ASN A 586 72.80 -9.68 16.35
C ASN A 586 72.29 -11.02 15.80
N TYR A 587 71.00 -11.05 15.47
CA TYR A 587 70.35 -12.26 14.96
C TYR A 587 70.76 -12.59 13.53
N THR A 588 71.11 -13.85 13.33
CA THR A 588 71.10 -14.52 12.03
C THR A 588 69.65 -14.63 11.56
N THR A 589 69.37 -14.25 10.31
CA THR A 589 67.99 -14.24 9.79
C THR A 589 67.85 -14.93 8.45
N HIS A 590 66.69 -15.54 8.22
CA HIS A 590 66.28 -16.02 6.90
C HIS A 590 64.81 -15.73 6.69
N THR A 591 64.44 -15.28 5.49
CA THR A 591 63.07 -14.88 5.15
C THR A 591 62.45 -15.81 4.11
N ILE A 592 61.20 -16.19 4.31
CA ILE A 592 60.34 -16.87 3.34
C ILE A 592 59.26 -15.89 2.88
N ALA A 593 59.10 -15.74 1.56
CA ALA A 593 58.03 -14.95 0.98
C ALA A 593 56.75 -15.78 0.85
N VAL A 594 55.71 -15.41 1.59
CA VAL A 594 54.38 -16.03 1.52
C VAL A 594 53.52 -15.23 0.54
N ASN A 595 53.18 -15.86 -0.58
CA ASN A 595 52.36 -15.25 -1.64
C ASN A 595 50.85 -15.54 -1.47
N ALA A 596 50.46 -16.32 -0.46
CA ALA A 596 49.06 -16.62 -0.18
C ALA A 596 48.40 -15.48 0.60
N SER A 597 47.25 -15.02 0.09
CA SER A 597 46.38 -14.03 0.74
C SER A 597 45.31 -14.71 1.58
N GLY A 598 44.93 -14.11 2.70
CA GLY A 598 43.90 -14.63 3.60
C GLY A 598 44.25 -14.40 5.06
N THR A 599 43.21 -14.41 5.89
CA THR A 599 43.38 -14.25 7.34
C THR A 599 43.84 -15.57 7.94
N ILE A 600 44.94 -15.51 8.70
CA ILE A 600 45.50 -16.63 9.44
C ILE A 600 44.46 -17.14 10.45
N GLN A 601 44.30 -18.45 10.52
CA GLN A 601 43.49 -19.14 11.53
C GLN A 601 44.34 -19.99 12.48
N ASP A 602 45.54 -20.36 12.02
CA ASP A 602 46.48 -21.19 12.75
C ASP A 602 47.85 -21.17 12.02
N VAL A 603 48.94 -21.32 12.79
CA VAL A 603 50.34 -21.27 12.35
C VAL A 603 51.14 -22.37 13.05
N ASP A 604 51.74 -23.28 12.27
CA ASP A 604 52.83 -24.15 12.71
C ASP A 604 54.16 -23.63 12.16
N VAL A 605 55.23 -23.59 12.97
CA VAL A 605 56.60 -23.32 12.49
C VAL A 605 57.42 -24.60 12.53
N PHE A 606 58.05 -24.97 11.41
CA PHE A 606 58.86 -26.19 11.32
C PHE A 606 60.34 -25.88 11.12
N ILE A 607 61.19 -26.34 12.04
CA ILE A 607 62.64 -26.37 11.87
C ILE A 607 63.03 -27.72 11.27
N LYS A 608 63.51 -27.70 10.01
CA LYS A 608 64.03 -28.91 9.37
C LYS A 608 65.32 -29.34 10.07
N ASN A 609 66.27 -28.42 10.19
CA ASN A 609 67.53 -28.66 10.87
C ASN A 609 68.23 -27.36 11.27
N ILE A 610 68.58 -27.25 12.55
CA ILE A 610 69.61 -26.36 13.07
C ILE A 610 70.67 -27.25 13.70
N THR A 611 71.91 -27.12 13.26
CA THR A 611 73.04 -27.80 13.93
C THR A 611 73.66 -26.86 14.95
N HIS A 612 73.77 -27.30 16.21
CA HIS A 612 74.44 -26.58 17.31
C HIS A 612 74.97 -27.60 18.33
N ASP A 613 76.10 -27.28 18.96
CA ASP A 613 76.71 -28.16 19.96
C ASP A 613 76.14 -27.97 21.38
N TYR A 614 75.42 -26.87 21.62
CA TYR A 614 74.74 -26.56 22.88
C TYR A 614 73.46 -25.72 22.65
N ASP A 615 72.29 -26.35 22.56
CA ASP A 615 71.01 -25.69 22.20
C ASP A 615 70.56 -24.64 23.24
N GLY A 616 71.05 -24.75 24.48
CA GLY A 616 70.80 -23.84 25.59
C GLY A 616 71.46 -22.48 25.46
N ASP A 617 72.21 -22.24 24.39
CA ASP A 617 72.74 -20.91 24.05
C ASP A 617 71.89 -20.22 22.97
N LEU A 618 70.90 -20.91 22.37
CA LEU A 618 70.15 -20.39 21.23
C LEU A 618 68.87 -19.65 21.62
N ASP A 619 68.69 -18.50 20.99
CA ASP A 619 67.46 -17.71 20.99
C ASP A 619 66.79 -17.74 19.62
N ILE A 620 65.61 -18.35 19.51
CA ILE A 620 64.89 -18.58 18.24
C ILE A 620 63.53 -17.87 18.25
N TYR A 621 63.31 -16.99 17.27
CA TYR A 621 62.07 -16.24 17.08
C TYR A 621 61.54 -16.36 15.64
N VAL A 622 60.22 -16.27 15.48
CA VAL A 622 59.57 -16.06 14.19
C VAL A 622 58.91 -14.69 14.14
N LYS A 623 59.07 -13.99 13.03
CA LYS A 623 58.47 -12.69 12.78
C LYS A 623 57.57 -12.72 11.54
N GLY A 624 56.32 -12.30 11.72
CA GLY A 624 55.33 -12.19 10.65
C GLY A 624 55.43 -10.88 9.86
N PRO A 625 54.67 -10.75 8.76
CA PRO A 625 54.75 -9.62 7.83
C PRO A 625 54.37 -8.26 8.44
N ASP A 626 53.48 -8.24 9.44
CA ASP A 626 53.04 -7.03 10.14
C ASP A 626 54.02 -6.57 11.23
N GLY A 627 55.11 -7.32 11.43
CA GLY A 627 56.13 -7.07 12.44
C GLY A 627 55.90 -7.78 13.77
N THR A 628 54.81 -8.53 13.92
CA THR A 628 54.56 -9.38 15.09
C THR A 628 55.66 -10.44 15.21
N GLU A 629 56.17 -10.62 16.41
CA GLU A 629 57.27 -11.54 16.70
C GLU A 629 56.88 -12.47 17.84
N VAL A 630 57.17 -13.75 17.69
CA VAL A 630 56.87 -14.81 18.66
C VAL A 630 58.14 -15.59 18.95
N GLU A 631 58.38 -15.78 20.25
CA GLU A 631 59.45 -16.61 20.79
C GLU A 631 59.13 -18.09 20.59
N LEU A 632 60.04 -18.82 19.94
CA LEU A 632 59.85 -20.25 19.70
C LEU A 632 60.57 -21.07 20.77
N SER A 633 61.84 -20.75 21.04
CA SER A 633 62.70 -21.45 22.00
C SER A 633 63.87 -20.56 22.39
N THR A 634 64.15 -20.44 23.68
CA THR A 634 65.27 -19.69 24.26
C THR A 634 65.89 -20.47 25.42
N ASP A 635 67.22 -20.51 25.51
CA ASP A 635 67.96 -21.10 26.62
C ASP A 635 67.54 -22.56 26.98
N ASN A 636 67.13 -23.35 25.98
CA ASN A 636 66.55 -24.69 26.19
C ASN A 636 67.54 -25.83 25.98
N ASP A 637 67.77 -26.58 27.06
CA ASP A 637 68.55 -27.83 27.18
C ASP A 637 70.03 -27.74 26.77
N GLY A 638 70.92 -28.47 27.46
CA GLY A 638 72.36 -28.45 27.18
C GLY A 638 72.82 -29.46 26.11
N GLY A 639 71.88 -30.02 25.34
CA GLY A 639 72.17 -31.00 24.29
C GLY A 639 72.31 -30.35 22.91
N GLN A 640 72.15 -31.15 21.85
CA GLN A 640 72.53 -30.74 20.48
C GLN A 640 71.38 -30.84 19.48
N ASN A 641 71.21 -29.79 18.70
CA ASN A 641 70.44 -29.70 17.46
C ASN A 641 68.90 -29.69 17.60
N TYR A 642 68.28 -28.91 16.71
CA TYR A 642 66.86 -29.01 16.37
C TYR A 642 66.72 -29.79 15.06
N ILE A 643 66.06 -30.95 15.10
CA ILE A 643 65.92 -31.85 13.93
C ILE A 643 64.46 -32.20 13.73
N ASN A 644 63.87 -31.74 12.63
CA ASN A 644 62.44 -31.91 12.35
C ASN A 644 61.55 -31.50 13.55
N THR A 645 61.84 -30.35 14.13
CA THR A 645 61.08 -29.77 15.25
C THR A 645 59.91 -28.96 14.71
N ILE A 646 58.69 -29.22 15.16
CA ILE A 646 57.49 -28.44 14.82
C ILE A 646 57.05 -27.68 16.08
N PHE A 647 56.97 -26.36 16.00
CA PHE A 647 56.33 -25.51 16.98
C PHE A 647 54.86 -25.32 16.62
N ASP A 648 53.98 -25.65 17.57
CA ASP A 648 52.51 -25.64 17.44
C ASP A 648 51.89 -25.33 18.80
N ASP A 649 50.97 -24.37 18.88
CA ASP A 649 50.24 -24.01 20.11
C ASP A 649 49.35 -25.16 20.62
N GLU A 650 48.93 -26.08 19.74
CA GLU A 650 48.12 -27.25 20.06
C GLU A 650 48.97 -28.46 20.53
N ALA A 651 50.30 -28.35 20.51
CA ALA A 651 51.18 -29.41 20.96
C ALA A 651 51.02 -29.71 22.47
N ALA A 652 51.10 -31.00 22.81
CA ALA A 652 50.91 -31.47 24.19
C ALA A 652 52.10 -31.17 25.11
N THR A 653 53.31 -31.08 24.57
CA THR A 653 54.57 -30.95 25.34
C THR A 653 55.21 -29.60 25.07
N SER A 654 55.49 -28.81 26.11
CA SER A 654 56.29 -27.56 26.01
C SER A 654 57.69 -27.85 25.52
N ILE A 655 58.27 -26.96 24.71
CA ILE A 655 59.68 -27.07 24.28
C ILE A 655 60.63 -27.09 25.47
N THR A 656 60.32 -26.32 26.52
CA THR A 656 61.08 -26.27 27.80
C THR A 656 61.04 -27.58 28.61
N ALA A 657 60.11 -28.49 28.27
CA ALA A 657 60.02 -29.83 28.85
C ALA A 657 60.56 -30.92 27.91
N GLY A 658 61.02 -30.54 26.72
CA GLY A 658 61.72 -31.41 25.79
C GLY A 658 63.18 -31.61 26.18
N SER A 659 63.89 -32.39 25.36
CA SER A 659 65.33 -32.64 25.50
C SER A 659 65.93 -32.81 24.12
N ALA A 660 67.14 -32.30 23.91
CA ALA A 660 67.80 -32.35 22.62
C ALA A 660 68.32 -33.78 22.28
N PRO A 661 68.43 -34.15 20.99
CA PRO A 661 68.02 -33.36 19.83
C PRO A 661 66.50 -33.16 19.77
N PHE A 662 66.06 -31.92 19.67
CA PHE A 662 64.63 -31.60 19.68
C PHE A 662 64.00 -32.12 18.40
N THR A 663 63.17 -33.17 18.52
CA THR A 663 62.53 -33.85 17.38
C THR A 663 61.05 -34.05 17.65
N GLY A 664 60.19 -33.70 16.69
CA GLY A 664 58.74 -33.81 16.83
C GLY A 664 58.07 -32.48 17.17
N ARG A 665 56.85 -32.55 17.69
CA ARG A 665 55.95 -31.39 17.86
C ARG A 665 55.96 -30.89 19.30
N TYR A 666 56.28 -29.62 19.49
CA TYR A 666 56.39 -28.95 20.79
C TYR A 666 55.60 -27.64 20.80
N LYS A 667 55.13 -27.27 21.99
CA LYS A 667 54.53 -25.98 22.24
C LYS A 667 55.65 -24.95 22.43
N PRO A 668 55.66 -23.84 21.65
CA PRO A 668 56.67 -22.80 21.80
C PRO A 668 56.55 -22.10 23.17
N GLU A 669 57.59 -21.32 23.53
CA GLU A 669 57.55 -20.49 24.75
C GLU A 669 56.61 -19.28 24.60
N GLY A 670 56.60 -18.66 23.42
CA GLY A 670 55.59 -17.70 23.00
C GLY A 670 54.33 -18.39 22.44
N SER A 671 53.32 -17.61 22.03
CA SER A 671 52.09 -18.15 21.43
C SER A 671 52.00 -17.78 19.95
N LEU A 672 51.90 -18.80 19.09
CA LEU A 672 51.71 -18.66 17.65
C LEU A 672 50.32 -18.11 17.30
N SER A 673 49.32 -18.27 18.17
CA SER A 673 48.00 -17.63 18.04
C SER A 673 48.06 -16.10 18.00
N ALA A 674 49.21 -15.49 18.36
CA ALA A 674 49.45 -14.06 18.15
C ALA A 674 49.38 -13.66 16.66
N PHE A 675 49.45 -14.62 15.73
CA PHE A 675 49.26 -14.41 14.30
C PHE A 675 47.80 -14.55 13.84
N ASP A 676 46.89 -15.09 14.65
CA ASP A 676 45.50 -15.34 14.24
C ASP A 676 44.75 -14.05 13.92
N GLY A 677 43.96 -14.10 12.85
CA GLY A 677 43.20 -12.96 12.35
C GLY A 677 44.03 -11.91 11.59
N LYS A 678 45.35 -12.08 11.47
CA LYS A 678 46.24 -11.21 10.67
C LYS A 678 46.37 -11.72 9.23
N GLU A 679 46.85 -10.85 8.35
CA GLU A 679 47.12 -11.20 6.95
C GLU A 679 48.35 -12.10 6.83
N ALA A 680 48.22 -13.20 6.09
CA ALA A 680 49.30 -14.15 5.86
C ALA A 680 50.35 -13.67 4.85
N GLN A 681 49.94 -12.82 3.90
CA GLN A 681 50.76 -12.43 2.76
C GLN A 681 51.93 -11.53 3.19
N GLY A 682 53.13 -11.90 2.78
CA GLY A 682 54.33 -11.09 2.96
C GLY A 682 55.53 -11.89 3.48
N ASN A 683 56.48 -11.16 4.05
CA ASN A 683 57.76 -11.73 4.47
C ASN A 683 57.68 -12.27 5.89
N TRP A 684 57.89 -13.58 6.03
CA TRP A 684 58.07 -14.23 7.31
C TRP A 684 59.55 -14.49 7.56
N THR A 685 60.05 -14.09 8.72
CA THR A 685 61.48 -14.13 9.03
C THR A 685 61.74 -14.96 10.28
N LEU A 686 62.56 -16.00 10.15
CA LEU A 686 63.13 -16.69 11.31
C LEU A 686 64.39 -15.92 11.74
N ARG A 687 64.52 -15.71 13.05
CA ARG A 687 65.65 -15.03 13.68
C ARG A 687 66.27 -15.96 14.71
N ILE A 688 67.58 -16.14 14.66
CA ILE A 688 68.32 -17.00 15.58
C ILE A 688 69.58 -16.25 16.03
N CYS A 689 69.89 -16.24 17.32
CA CYS A 689 71.22 -15.86 17.80
C CYS A 689 71.72 -16.86 18.84
N ASP A 690 73.04 -16.92 18.99
CA ASP A 690 73.73 -17.63 20.06
C ASP A 690 74.15 -16.59 21.12
N GLY A 691 73.73 -16.80 22.36
CA GLY A 691 73.89 -15.87 23.49
C GLY A 691 75.09 -16.16 24.39
N ALA A 692 75.82 -17.25 24.17
CA ALA A 692 76.96 -17.63 24.99
C ALA A 692 78.24 -17.80 24.16
N SER A 693 79.36 -18.08 24.83
CA SER A 693 80.65 -18.31 24.17
C SER A 693 81.03 -19.78 24.24
N GLY A 694 81.45 -20.37 23.14
CA GLY A 694 82.05 -21.70 23.12
C GLY A 694 81.76 -22.50 21.86
N ASP A 695 80.64 -22.22 21.21
CA ASP A 695 80.05 -23.06 20.17
C ASP A 695 79.56 -22.18 18.99
N THR A 696 79.32 -22.81 17.84
CA THR A 696 78.72 -22.10 16.69
C THR A 696 77.64 -22.97 16.08
N GLY A 697 76.68 -22.33 15.41
CA GLY A 697 75.59 -23.04 14.78
C GLY A 697 75.53 -22.93 13.26
N THR A 698 74.62 -23.69 12.69
CA THR A 698 74.20 -23.51 11.30
C THR A 698 72.71 -23.77 11.14
N LEU A 699 71.98 -22.80 10.57
CA LEU A 699 70.61 -23.00 10.11
C LEU A 699 70.65 -23.67 8.74
N ASN A 700 70.10 -24.89 8.65
CA ASN A 700 70.07 -25.69 7.43
C ASN A 700 68.69 -25.73 6.77
N GLY A 701 67.60 -25.45 7.50
CA GLY A 701 66.29 -25.23 6.88
C GLY A 701 65.14 -25.06 7.86
N TRP A 702 64.11 -24.35 7.44
CA TRP A 702 62.87 -24.13 8.20
C TRP A 702 61.67 -23.86 7.29
N GLY A 703 60.48 -23.74 7.87
CA GLY A 703 59.25 -23.43 7.16
C GLY A 703 58.07 -23.12 8.09
N LEU A 704 56.92 -22.91 7.48
CA LEU A 704 55.64 -22.60 8.10
C LEU A 704 54.55 -23.48 7.48
N THR A 705 53.56 -23.86 8.27
CA THR A 705 52.26 -24.31 7.77
C THR A 705 51.21 -23.33 8.26
N LEU A 706 50.46 -22.74 7.33
CA LEU A 706 49.43 -21.74 7.64
C LEU A 706 48.06 -22.31 7.29
N THR A 707 47.14 -22.31 8.25
CA THR A 707 45.72 -22.52 7.98
C THR A 707 45.09 -21.16 7.70
N LEU A 708 44.62 -20.96 6.47
CA LEU A 708 44.09 -19.69 6.01
C LEU A 708 42.59 -19.79 5.82
N GLN A 709 41.87 -18.80 6.32
CA GLN A 709 40.52 -18.53 5.86
C GLN A 709 40.63 -17.67 4.59
N SER A 710 40.19 -18.22 3.45
CA SER A 710 40.30 -17.53 2.17
C SER A 710 39.51 -16.21 2.19
N GLU A 711 40.12 -15.12 1.75
CA GLU A 711 39.34 -13.96 1.33
C GLU A 711 38.46 -14.40 0.14
N ILE A 712 37.15 -14.31 0.28
CA ILE A 712 36.25 -14.55 -0.84
C ILE A 712 36.53 -13.47 -1.89
N THR A 713 37.37 -13.77 -2.89
CA THR A 713 37.42 -13.02 -4.16
C THR A 713 36.35 -13.51 -5.13
N GLN A 714 35.24 -14.07 -4.65
CA GLN A 714 33.98 -13.91 -5.37
C GLN A 714 33.41 -12.55 -5.02
N THR A 715 33.36 -11.67 -5.99
CA THR A 715 32.61 -10.43 -5.91
C THR A 715 31.14 -10.76 -5.66
N VAL A 716 30.73 -10.88 -4.40
CA VAL A 716 29.32 -10.99 -4.07
C VAL A 716 28.72 -9.60 -4.25
N SER A 717 27.98 -9.45 -5.35
CA SER A 717 27.28 -8.21 -5.65
C SER A 717 25.97 -8.20 -4.88
N TRP A 718 25.89 -7.33 -3.88
CA TRP A 718 24.65 -7.00 -3.19
C TRP A 718 24.15 -5.69 -3.78
N VAL A 719 22.90 -5.65 -4.25
CA VAL A 719 22.25 -4.40 -4.64
C VAL A 719 21.16 -4.10 -3.64
N ILE A 720 21.12 -2.87 -3.19
CA ILE A 720 20.10 -2.39 -2.28
C ILE A 720 19.17 -1.50 -3.10
N THR A 721 17.89 -1.85 -3.13
CA THR A 721 16.89 -1.15 -3.94
C THR A 721 15.80 -0.61 -3.03
N ASP A 722 15.42 0.64 -3.26
CA ASP A 722 14.34 1.31 -2.54
C ASP A 722 12.97 0.61 -2.73
#